data_AF-A0A074RNX1-F1
#
_entry.id   AF-A0A074RNX1-F1
#
_cell.length_a   1.000
_cell.length_b   1.000
_cell.length_c   1.000
_cell.angle_alpha   90.00
_cell.angle_beta   90.00
_cell.angle_gamma   90.00
#
_symmetry.space_group_name_H-M   'P 1'
#
loop_
_entity.id
_entity.type
_entity.pdbx_description
1 polymer ?
#
loop_
_entity_poly.entity_id
_entity_poly.type
_entity_poly.pdbx_seq_one_letter_code
_entity_poly.pdbx_strand_id
1 'polypeptide(L)'
;MTLPDTFLTRVSALETRLSKCKRKLNRLRKAEKFEAYEKVRDEEFIGVFKDTCALVREAELADSPYLVELAKAADKILDEGVGYSYGRDSGSGGSDFGGEELYDFMPSWAHDDDGGRPLIKDENGGKLSISHAALESFMRIFQSRLAGEDLSSLKTEPWNESSKRHPKSTNLSRFRPNLPTLTSTPDKPLAASVLDARCEITSSQCASPIRFHMSPGNTCLALTAMGGYKNRSSVLEYLMIGQPLAPSVTFPAQHAVEPRFSDIARHATIDEARRLIFVGDDRRIKSYEWGSPSEVYQDPLLVHNLDTQRSKGPMTILPNGTVVRAGKGGASVWDTQATLGEGNAVQEPIVDSESDDEEDWEDEDEEEVDRSPGLAPTSHIKFFDQPDLNPSLWQPLLTAPSTVVCVEYAREEGHYSCIGIDLEAGKSTSYYLGHGADVSAFSVSPTDPQLFMTACNDGFARLFDVRRPLPAITFDACGQDEFCEAVALAYPDGIPIVFTGTHKGEQIKVWDVRARACVYELSTGNNAVQSLSWDAPNNCLYAATECEYMDRLGYNYDYRYAKIPKNQNPGGNEDMEEDEDEDVDYERCWPKKAWHKEDYFGYLFDAGEHCIIRYAFKEDPKLSVVPEYGSASVDDSRW
;
A
#
# COMPACT_ATOMS: atom_id res chain seq x y z
N MET A 1 -34.12 -2.96 5.03
CA MET A 1 -35.22 -3.06 4.04
C MET A 1 -35.18 -4.45 3.41
N THR A 2 -36.25 -4.96 2.80
CA THR A 2 -36.22 -6.26 2.11
C THR A 2 -36.06 -6.05 0.61
N LEU A 3 -35.17 -6.83 -0.01
CA LEU A 3 -34.98 -6.85 -1.47
C LEU A 3 -36.28 -7.26 -2.19
N PRO A 4 -36.68 -6.58 -3.27
CA PRO A 4 -37.83 -7.00 -4.08
C PRO A 4 -37.64 -8.39 -4.69
N ASP A 5 -38.72 -9.16 -4.84
CA ASP A 5 -38.71 -10.52 -5.38
C ASP A 5 -38.06 -10.63 -6.77
N THR A 6 -38.20 -9.57 -7.59
CA THR A 6 -37.58 -9.48 -8.92
C THR A 6 -36.06 -9.47 -8.85
N PHE A 7 -35.49 -8.71 -7.92
CA PHE A 7 -34.04 -8.65 -7.69
C PHE A 7 -33.54 -9.91 -6.98
N LEU A 8 -34.28 -10.46 -6.02
CA LEU A 8 -33.96 -11.76 -5.39
C LEU A 8 -33.83 -12.88 -6.43
N THR A 9 -34.76 -12.93 -7.39
CA THR A 9 -34.73 -13.92 -8.47
C THR A 9 -33.49 -13.75 -9.37
N ARG A 10 -33.10 -12.50 -9.67
CA ARG A 10 -31.90 -12.20 -10.49
C ARG A 10 -30.60 -12.53 -9.76
N VAL A 11 -30.51 -12.19 -8.47
CA VAL A 11 -29.39 -12.57 -7.59
C VAL A 11 -29.24 -14.10 -7.55
N SER A 12 -30.32 -14.84 -7.29
CA SER A 12 -30.28 -16.31 -7.26
C SER A 12 -29.89 -16.93 -8.61
N ALA A 13 -30.30 -16.30 -9.71
CA ALA A 13 -29.86 -16.72 -11.05
C ALA A 13 -28.35 -16.51 -11.26
N LEU A 14 -27.77 -15.42 -10.74
CA LEU A 14 -26.32 -15.16 -10.78
C LEU A 14 -25.54 -16.14 -9.91
N GLU A 15 -25.99 -16.42 -8.67
CA GLU A 15 -25.42 -17.48 -7.82
C GLU A 15 -25.42 -18.83 -8.56
N THR A 16 -26.56 -19.20 -9.16
CA THR A 16 -26.69 -20.44 -9.93
C THR A 16 -25.76 -20.48 -11.14
N ARG A 17 -25.55 -19.34 -11.81
CA ARG A 17 -24.59 -19.23 -12.93
C ARG A 17 -23.16 -19.41 -12.44
N LEU A 18 -22.76 -18.76 -11.34
CA LEU A 18 -21.44 -18.92 -10.74
C LEU A 18 -21.15 -20.39 -10.43
N SER A 19 -22.07 -21.09 -9.72
CA SER A 19 -21.88 -22.50 -9.38
C SER A 19 -21.86 -23.43 -10.61
N LYS A 20 -22.55 -23.08 -11.71
CA LYS A 20 -22.44 -23.80 -12.99
C LYS A 20 -21.09 -23.57 -13.66
N CYS A 21 -20.60 -22.33 -13.67
CA CYS A 21 -19.28 -21.98 -14.21
C CYS A 21 -18.16 -22.71 -13.46
N LYS A 22 -18.14 -22.67 -12.11
CA LYS A 22 -17.18 -23.42 -11.27
C LYS A 22 -17.13 -24.91 -11.62
N ARG A 23 -18.29 -25.56 -11.76
CA ARG A 23 -18.38 -26.98 -12.17
C ARG A 23 -17.87 -27.21 -13.60
N LYS A 24 -18.15 -26.29 -14.52
CA LYS A 24 -17.69 -26.37 -15.91
C LYS A 24 -16.17 -26.23 -16.00
N LEU A 25 -15.58 -25.26 -15.30
CA LEU A 25 -14.13 -25.07 -15.19
C LEU A 25 -13.45 -26.33 -14.65
N ASN A 26 -13.92 -26.85 -13.52
CA ASN A 26 -13.41 -28.10 -12.94
C ASN A 26 -13.49 -29.29 -13.90
N ARG A 27 -14.58 -29.41 -14.67
CA ARG A 27 -14.73 -30.48 -15.68
C ARG A 27 -13.77 -30.31 -16.86
N LEU A 28 -13.59 -29.09 -17.35
CA LEU A 28 -12.70 -28.80 -18.48
C LEU A 28 -11.24 -29.02 -18.10
N ARG A 29 -10.84 -28.59 -16.90
CA ARG A 29 -9.51 -28.85 -16.33
C ARG A 29 -9.22 -30.33 -16.23
N LYS A 30 -10.13 -31.12 -15.61
CA LYS A 30 -9.99 -32.59 -15.51
C LYS A 30 -9.94 -33.30 -16.85
N ALA A 31 -10.45 -32.68 -17.91
CA ALA A 31 -10.41 -33.20 -19.27
C ALA A 31 -9.25 -32.62 -20.09
N GLU A 32 -8.35 -31.85 -19.47
CA GLU A 32 -7.20 -31.18 -20.10
C GLU A 32 -7.57 -30.33 -21.33
N LYS A 33 -8.75 -29.70 -21.28
CA LYS A 33 -9.27 -28.84 -22.36
C LYS A 33 -8.92 -27.37 -22.09
N PHE A 34 -7.64 -27.03 -22.16
CA PHE A 34 -7.10 -25.73 -21.74
C PHE A 34 -7.70 -24.52 -22.49
N GLU A 35 -7.78 -24.54 -23.82
CA GLU A 35 -8.37 -23.41 -24.58
C GLU A 35 -9.84 -23.15 -24.19
N ALA A 36 -10.62 -24.22 -24.03
CA ALA A 36 -12.01 -24.10 -23.61
C ALA A 36 -12.12 -23.66 -22.15
N TYR A 37 -11.16 -24.05 -21.31
CA TYR A 37 -11.07 -23.65 -19.91
C TYR A 37 -10.80 -22.15 -19.79
N GLU A 38 -9.79 -21.63 -20.49
CA GLU A 38 -9.46 -20.20 -20.53
C GLU A 38 -10.64 -19.38 -21.02
N LYS A 39 -11.31 -19.82 -22.11
CA LYS A 39 -12.51 -19.14 -22.59
C LYS A 39 -13.62 -19.07 -21.53
N VAL A 40 -13.89 -20.15 -20.81
CA VAL A 40 -14.90 -20.15 -19.73
C VAL A 40 -14.45 -19.27 -18.56
N ARG A 41 -13.15 -19.26 -18.24
CA ARG A 41 -12.57 -18.46 -17.18
C ARG A 41 -12.71 -16.96 -17.49
N ASP A 42 -12.33 -16.55 -18.69
CA ASP A 42 -12.21 -15.12 -19.04
C ASP A 42 -13.53 -14.52 -19.53
N GLU A 43 -14.39 -15.31 -20.19
CA GLU A 43 -15.68 -14.82 -20.70
C GLU A 43 -16.83 -15.13 -19.74
N GLU A 44 -17.03 -16.41 -19.39
CA GLU A 44 -18.23 -16.82 -18.66
C GLU A 44 -18.13 -16.52 -17.16
N PHE A 45 -16.98 -16.83 -16.54
CA PHE A 45 -16.78 -16.65 -15.10
C PHE A 45 -16.67 -15.16 -14.76
N ILE A 46 -15.77 -14.40 -15.41
CA ILE A 46 -15.72 -12.93 -15.24
C ILE A 46 -17.02 -12.25 -15.69
N GLY A 47 -17.73 -12.81 -16.68
CA GLY A 47 -19.05 -12.32 -17.08
C GLY A 47 -20.07 -12.32 -15.93
N VAL A 48 -20.01 -13.26 -14.98
CA VAL A 48 -20.88 -13.25 -13.79
C VAL A 48 -20.58 -12.04 -12.89
N PHE A 49 -19.32 -11.65 -12.75
CA PHE A 49 -18.91 -10.52 -11.93
C PHE A 49 -19.40 -9.21 -12.54
N LYS A 50 -19.21 -9.05 -13.86
CA LYS A 50 -19.71 -7.90 -14.62
C LYS A 50 -21.23 -7.77 -14.54
N ASP A 51 -21.96 -8.88 -14.71
CA ASP A 51 -23.43 -8.88 -14.62
C ASP A 51 -23.93 -8.57 -13.20
N THR A 52 -23.20 -9.04 -12.17
CA THR A 52 -23.48 -8.70 -10.77
C THR A 52 -23.30 -7.19 -10.53
N CYS A 53 -22.23 -6.58 -11.05
CA CYS A 53 -22.04 -5.12 -10.98
C CYS A 53 -23.12 -4.36 -11.74
N ALA A 54 -23.50 -4.82 -12.94
CA ALA A 54 -24.53 -4.19 -13.74
C ALA A 54 -25.89 -4.20 -13.01
N LEU A 55 -26.20 -5.26 -12.26
CA LEU A 55 -27.41 -5.35 -11.43
C LEU A 55 -27.42 -4.28 -10.32
N VAL A 56 -26.30 -4.10 -9.63
CA VAL A 56 -26.14 -3.06 -8.59
C VAL A 56 -26.23 -1.67 -9.21
N ARG A 57 -25.60 -1.47 -10.37
CA ARG A 57 -25.62 -0.20 -11.11
C ARG A 57 -27.03 0.20 -11.55
N GLU A 58 -27.85 -0.75 -11.97
CA GLU A 58 -29.26 -0.51 -12.32
C GLU A 58 -30.03 0.06 -11.12
N ALA A 59 -29.87 -0.52 -9.94
CA ALA A 59 -30.53 -0.04 -8.72
C ALA A 59 -29.98 1.31 -8.24
N GLU A 60 -28.68 1.54 -8.38
CA GLU A 60 -28.02 2.81 -8.07
C GLU A 60 -28.56 3.94 -8.95
N LEU A 61 -28.65 3.73 -10.27
CA LEU A 61 -29.19 4.71 -11.22
C LEU A 61 -30.68 5.00 -10.99
N ALA A 62 -31.40 4.04 -10.41
CA ALA A 62 -32.80 4.18 -10.03
C ALA A 62 -33.00 4.79 -8.62
N ASP A 63 -31.92 5.17 -7.92
CA ASP A 63 -31.93 5.67 -6.54
C ASP A 63 -32.76 4.75 -5.61
N SER A 64 -32.51 3.44 -5.74
CA SER A 64 -33.35 2.44 -5.11
C SER A 64 -33.12 2.40 -3.59
N PRO A 65 -34.18 2.40 -2.76
CA PRO A 65 -34.04 2.43 -1.30
C PRO A 65 -33.50 1.13 -0.69
N TYR A 66 -33.36 0.07 -1.50
CA TYR A 66 -32.79 -1.24 -1.16
C TYR A 66 -31.37 -1.45 -1.72
N LEU A 67 -30.70 -0.37 -2.15
CA LEU A 67 -29.37 -0.45 -2.79
C LEU A 67 -28.33 -1.13 -1.89
N VAL A 68 -28.34 -0.83 -0.59
CA VAL A 68 -27.40 -1.42 0.38
C VAL A 68 -27.63 -2.93 0.51
N GLU A 69 -28.88 -3.37 0.60
CA GLU A 69 -29.20 -4.79 0.66
C GLU A 69 -28.86 -5.53 -0.63
N LEU A 70 -29.02 -4.87 -1.80
CA LEU A 70 -28.59 -5.44 -3.07
C LEU A 70 -27.07 -5.54 -3.15
N ALA A 71 -26.35 -4.50 -2.71
CA ALA A 71 -24.89 -4.50 -2.66
C ALA A 71 -24.37 -5.61 -1.73
N LYS A 72 -25.00 -5.82 -0.57
CA LYS A 72 -24.72 -6.95 0.34
C LYS A 72 -24.91 -8.31 -0.33
N ALA A 73 -25.99 -8.48 -1.09
CA ALA A 73 -26.25 -9.73 -1.81
C ALA A 73 -25.26 -9.95 -2.97
N ALA A 74 -24.89 -8.87 -3.66
CA ALA A 74 -23.87 -8.88 -4.71
C ALA A 74 -22.48 -9.21 -4.16
N ASP A 75 -22.10 -8.59 -3.03
CA ASP A 75 -20.85 -8.84 -2.32
C ASP A 75 -20.64 -10.33 -2.06
N LYS A 76 -21.66 -11.03 -1.56
CA LYS A 76 -21.60 -12.48 -1.33
C LYS A 76 -21.26 -13.28 -2.60
N ILE A 77 -21.85 -12.94 -3.74
CA ILE A 77 -21.57 -13.61 -5.01
C ILE A 77 -20.12 -13.36 -5.42
N LEU A 78 -19.67 -12.11 -5.27
CA LEU A 78 -18.33 -11.67 -5.69
C LEU A 78 -17.26 -12.29 -4.78
N ASP A 79 -17.42 -12.23 -3.46
CA ASP A 79 -16.52 -12.86 -2.48
C ASP A 79 -16.41 -14.37 -2.72
N GLU A 80 -17.52 -15.08 -2.97
CA GLU A 80 -17.50 -16.52 -3.29
C GLU A 80 -16.76 -16.80 -4.61
N GLY A 81 -16.83 -15.86 -5.56
CA GLY A 81 -16.13 -15.93 -6.83
C GLY A 81 -14.61 -15.72 -6.65
N VAL A 82 -14.21 -14.64 -5.98
CA VAL A 82 -12.80 -14.32 -5.70
C VAL A 82 -12.16 -15.43 -4.86
N GLY A 83 -12.86 -15.92 -3.82
CA GLY A 83 -12.44 -17.07 -3.04
C GLY A 83 -12.16 -18.32 -3.87
N TYR A 84 -13.05 -18.64 -4.81
CA TYR A 84 -12.83 -19.76 -5.72
C TYR A 84 -11.60 -19.56 -6.61
N SER A 85 -11.34 -18.32 -7.03
CA SER A 85 -10.16 -17.99 -7.82
C SER A 85 -8.86 -18.29 -7.09
N TYR A 86 -8.81 -18.07 -5.77
CA TYR A 86 -7.64 -18.35 -4.93
C TYR A 86 -7.76 -19.66 -4.13
N GLY A 87 -8.53 -20.63 -4.64
CA GLY A 87 -8.51 -21.98 -4.09
C GLY A 87 -9.25 -22.18 -2.76
N ARG A 88 -10.08 -21.23 -2.28
CA ARG A 88 -10.88 -21.39 -1.04
C ARG A 88 -11.68 -22.70 -1.00
N ASP A 89 -12.15 -23.17 -2.16
CA ASP A 89 -12.97 -24.39 -2.32
C ASP A 89 -12.14 -25.67 -2.57
N SER A 90 -10.81 -25.60 -2.63
CA SER A 90 -9.94 -26.73 -3.01
C SER A 90 -9.73 -27.75 -1.88
N GLY A 91 -10.05 -27.39 -0.63
CA GLY A 91 -9.86 -28.25 0.55
C GLY A 91 -8.38 -28.45 0.94
N SER A 92 -7.43 -27.79 0.27
CA SER A 92 -6.04 -27.70 0.73
C SER A 92 -5.95 -26.65 1.83
N GLY A 93 -6.40 -27.01 3.03
CA GLY A 93 -6.14 -26.21 4.22
C GLY A 93 -4.64 -26.16 4.47
N GLY A 94 -4.02 -25.00 4.29
CA GLY A 94 -2.64 -24.72 4.67
C GLY A 94 -1.59 -25.36 3.75
N SER A 95 -0.71 -24.52 3.19
CA SER A 95 0.68 -24.79 2.81
C SER A 95 1.03 -25.91 1.81
N ASP A 96 0.12 -26.80 1.41
CA ASP A 96 0.41 -27.80 0.38
C ASP A 96 0.09 -27.21 -1.00
N PHE A 97 1.15 -26.92 -1.76
CA PHE A 97 1.22 -26.48 -3.16
C PHE A 97 0.55 -27.47 -4.16
N GLY A 98 -0.71 -27.87 -3.92
CA GLY A 98 -1.44 -28.85 -4.72
C GLY A 98 -2.84 -28.41 -5.17
N GLY A 99 -3.35 -27.28 -4.71
CA GLY A 99 -4.58 -26.67 -5.21
C GLY A 99 -4.24 -25.57 -6.24
N GLU A 100 -4.38 -25.85 -7.54
CA GLU A 100 -4.11 -24.84 -8.57
C GLU A 100 -5.17 -23.72 -8.56
N GLU A 101 -4.72 -22.51 -8.26
CA GLU A 101 -5.46 -21.23 -8.33
C GLU A 101 -5.92 -20.94 -9.77
N LEU A 102 -7.04 -20.24 -9.93
CA LEU A 102 -7.60 -19.87 -11.24
C LEU A 102 -6.83 -18.71 -11.87
N TYR A 103 -6.31 -17.82 -11.02
CA TYR A 103 -5.58 -16.60 -11.36
C TYR A 103 -4.50 -16.37 -10.32
N ASP A 104 -3.32 -15.92 -10.74
CA ASP A 104 -2.35 -15.29 -9.84
C ASP A 104 -2.86 -13.87 -9.48
N PHE A 105 -3.38 -13.15 -10.48
CA PHE A 105 -4.01 -11.83 -10.34
C PHE A 105 -5.31 -11.79 -11.13
N MET A 106 -6.43 -11.48 -10.47
CA MET A 106 -7.72 -11.37 -11.15
C MET A 106 -7.78 -10.13 -12.05
N PRO A 107 -8.41 -10.21 -13.24
CA PRO A 107 -8.66 -9.03 -14.05
C PRO A 107 -9.65 -8.08 -13.38
N SER A 108 -9.55 -6.78 -13.66
CA SER A 108 -10.57 -5.82 -13.23
C SER A 108 -11.91 -6.07 -13.95
N TRP A 109 -13.02 -6.02 -13.20
CA TRP A 109 -14.37 -6.31 -13.72
C TRP A 109 -15.45 -5.31 -13.29
N ALA A 110 -15.18 -4.43 -12.31
CA ALA A 110 -16.16 -3.48 -11.80
C ALA A 110 -16.21 -2.14 -12.55
N HIS A 111 -15.25 -1.89 -13.44
CA HIS A 111 -15.23 -0.73 -14.33
C HIS A 111 -16.22 -0.89 -15.49
N ASP A 112 -16.58 0.23 -16.10
CA ASP A 112 -17.54 0.37 -17.18
C ASP A 112 -17.25 1.68 -17.93
N ASP A 113 -16.38 1.58 -18.94
CA ASP A 113 -15.87 2.73 -19.68
C ASP A 113 -17.00 3.51 -20.36
N ASP A 114 -17.98 2.80 -20.91
CA ASP A 114 -19.16 3.37 -21.57
C ASP A 114 -20.14 3.99 -20.56
N GLY A 115 -20.27 3.39 -19.37
CA GLY A 115 -21.13 3.86 -18.27
C GLY A 115 -20.51 4.92 -17.36
N GLY A 116 -19.36 5.48 -17.73
CA GLY A 116 -18.69 6.58 -17.02
C GLY A 116 -17.92 6.16 -15.76
N ARG A 117 -17.53 4.88 -15.66
CA ARG A 117 -16.69 4.34 -14.57
C ARG A 117 -15.40 3.73 -15.15
N PRO A 118 -14.51 4.55 -15.71
CA PRO A 118 -13.44 4.06 -16.58
C PRO A 118 -12.36 3.28 -15.83
N LEU A 119 -11.70 2.35 -16.55
CA LEU A 119 -10.37 1.85 -16.21
C LEU A 119 -9.31 2.70 -16.90
N ILE A 120 -8.53 3.44 -16.12
CA ILE A 120 -7.37 4.18 -16.62
C ILE A 120 -6.19 3.21 -16.67
N LYS A 121 -5.74 2.89 -17.88
CA LYS A 121 -4.61 1.98 -18.13
C LYS A 121 -3.28 2.72 -18.07
N ASP A 122 -2.23 2.02 -17.66
CA ASP A 122 -0.85 2.49 -17.83
C ASP A 122 -0.35 2.21 -19.26
N GLU A 123 -0.90 2.94 -20.23
CA GLU A 123 -0.50 2.78 -21.63
C GLU A 123 0.97 3.20 -21.78
N ASN A 124 1.82 2.27 -22.23
CA ASN A 124 3.25 2.45 -22.54
C ASN A 124 4.23 2.38 -21.35
N GLY A 125 3.84 1.84 -20.19
CA GLY A 125 4.74 1.55 -19.05
C GLY A 125 5.72 0.37 -19.24
N GLY A 126 5.90 -0.11 -20.48
CA GLY A 126 6.63 -1.33 -20.84
C GLY A 126 5.74 -2.32 -21.60
N LYS A 127 6.26 -3.03 -22.61
CA LYS A 127 5.48 -4.01 -23.40
C LYS A 127 5.31 -5.35 -22.67
N LEU A 128 6.22 -5.66 -21.75
CA LEU A 128 6.23 -6.86 -20.93
C LEU A 128 6.40 -6.46 -19.47
N SER A 129 5.60 -7.07 -18.61
CA SER A 129 5.70 -6.88 -17.15
C SER A 129 6.68 -7.91 -16.59
N ILE A 130 7.98 -7.68 -16.79
CA ILE A 130 9.05 -8.49 -16.19
C ILE A 130 10.26 -7.60 -15.87
N SER A 131 11.01 -7.96 -14.83
CA SER A 131 12.22 -7.23 -14.46
C SER A 131 13.25 -7.24 -15.58
N HIS A 132 14.12 -6.23 -15.59
CA HIS A 132 15.19 -6.14 -16.59
C HIS A 132 16.03 -7.44 -16.65
N ALA A 133 16.44 -7.98 -15.50
CA ALA A 133 17.23 -9.21 -15.42
C ALA A 133 16.49 -10.44 -15.97
N ALA A 134 15.18 -10.54 -15.71
CA ALA A 134 14.34 -11.60 -16.24
C ALA A 134 14.18 -11.49 -17.76
N LEU A 135 14.01 -10.28 -18.28
CA LEU A 135 13.94 -10.02 -19.72
C LEU A 135 15.24 -10.38 -20.44
N GLU A 136 16.40 -10.01 -19.89
CA GLU A 136 17.71 -10.39 -20.46
C GLU A 136 17.89 -11.91 -20.48
N SER A 137 17.50 -12.59 -19.39
CA SER A 137 17.52 -14.05 -19.32
C SER A 137 16.59 -14.70 -20.34
N PHE A 138 15.35 -14.18 -20.48
CA PHE A 138 14.38 -14.62 -21.48
C PHE A 138 14.94 -14.46 -22.90
N MET A 139 15.45 -13.27 -23.23
CA MET A 139 16.06 -13.02 -24.54
C MET A 139 17.22 -13.99 -24.81
N ARG A 140 18.14 -14.17 -23.86
CA ARG A 140 19.28 -15.10 -24.02
C ARG A 140 18.82 -16.53 -24.32
N ILE A 141 17.74 -16.99 -23.70
CA ILE A 141 17.21 -18.35 -23.89
C ILE A 141 16.48 -18.49 -25.25
N PHE A 142 15.67 -17.51 -25.62
CA PHE A 142 14.74 -17.61 -26.75
C PHE A 142 15.22 -16.97 -28.05
N GLN A 143 16.24 -16.11 -28.03
CA GLN A 143 16.81 -15.46 -29.22
C GLN A 143 17.41 -16.48 -30.21
N SER A 144 17.87 -17.64 -29.72
CA SER A 144 18.31 -18.75 -30.59
C SER A 144 17.15 -19.57 -31.19
N ARG A 145 15.93 -19.44 -30.67
CA ARG A 145 14.75 -20.25 -31.02
C ARG A 145 13.71 -19.51 -31.85
N LEU A 146 13.63 -18.19 -31.72
CA LEU A 146 12.74 -17.34 -32.51
C LEU A 146 13.48 -16.93 -33.78
N ALA A 147 12.98 -17.38 -34.93
CA ALA A 147 13.65 -17.41 -36.23
C ALA A 147 13.93 -16.01 -36.84
N GLY A 148 14.80 -15.22 -36.20
CA GLY A 148 15.21 -13.90 -36.68
C GLY A 148 14.26 -12.76 -36.30
N GLU A 149 13.36 -12.94 -35.35
CA GLU A 149 12.59 -11.82 -34.77
C GLU A 149 13.49 -10.99 -33.84
N ASP A 150 13.53 -9.68 -34.08
CA ASP A 150 14.31 -8.75 -33.26
C ASP A 150 13.59 -8.46 -31.93
N LEU A 151 13.99 -9.21 -30.90
CA LEU A 151 13.51 -9.04 -29.53
C LEU A 151 13.99 -7.73 -28.89
N SER A 152 14.91 -6.98 -29.50
CA SER A 152 15.39 -5.70 -28.94
C SER A 152 14.25 -4.71 -28.70
N SER A 153 13.20 -4.77 -29.52
CA SER A 153 11.99 -3.94 -29.41
C SER A 153 11.13 -4.21 -28.16
N LEU A 154 11.47 -5.24 -27.37
CA LEU A 154 10.89 -5.53 -26.05
C LEU A 154 11.68 -4.86 -24.92
N LYS A 155 12.94 -4.47 -25.14
CA LYS A 155 13.72 -3.75 -24.13
C LYS A 155 13.12 -2.36 -23.94
N THR A 156 13.06 -1.94 -22.69
CA THR A 156 12.76 -0.55 -22.38
C THR A 156 13.96 0.30 -22.78
N GLU A 157 13.73 1.35 -23.57
CA GLU A 157 14.77 2.28 -23.99
C GLU A 157 15.43 2.96 -22.78
N PRO A 158 16.71 3.36 -22.86
CA PRO A 158 17.33 4.18 -21.82
C PRO A 158 16.58 5.50 -21.63
N TRP A 159 16.70 6.07 -20.44
CA TRP A 159 16.14 7.39 -20.15
C TRP A 159 16.73 8.46 -21.06
N ASN A 160 15.89 9.40 -21.48
CA ASN A 160 16.28 10.50 -22.37
C ASN A 160 15.80 11.84 -21.83
N GLU A 161 16.66 12.85 -21.78
CA GLU A 161 16.32 14.18 -21.27
C GLU A 161 15.17 14.85 -22.05
N SER A 162 15.04 14.57 -23.34
CA SER A 162 13.92 15.06 -24.16
C SER A 162 12.55 14.49 -23.76
N SER A 163 12.52 13.43 -22.93
CA SER A 163 11.28 12.87 -22.38
C SER A 163 10.70 13.71 -21.24
N LYS A 164 11.48 14.63 -20.66
CA LYS A 164 10.97 15.54 -19.63
C LYS A 164 9.86 16.42 -20.19
N ARG A 165 8.73 16.55 -19.48
CA ARG A 165 7.71 17.56 -19.80
C ARG A 165 8.19 18.98 -19.53
N HIS A 166 9.06 19.16 -18.54
CA HIS A 166 9.55 20.47 -18.13
C HIS A 166 11.07 20.44 -17.88
N PRO A 167 11.83 21.51 -18.20
CA PRO A 167 13.27 21.56 -17.93
C PRO A 167 13.66 21.33 -16.46
N LYS A 168 12.72 21.62 -15.54
CA LYS A 168 12.86 21.42 -14.08
C LYS A 168 12.23 20.12 -13.57
N SER A 169 11.85 19.19 -14.46
CA SER A 169 11.45 17.85 -14.04
C SER A 169 12.66 17.11 -13.45
N THR A 170 12.44 16.40 -12.35
CA THR A 170 13.48 15.57 -11.72
C THR A 170 13.98 14.47 -12.66
N ASN A 171 15.27 14.17 -12.60
CA ASN A 171 15.87 13.07 -13.35
C ASN A 171 15.43 11.69 -12.80
N LEU A 172 14.90 11.64 -11.58
CA LEU A 172 14.31 10.45 -10.96
C LEU A 172 12.84 10.24 -11.36
N SER A 173 12.45 10.76 -12.52
CA SER A 173 11.13 10.57 -13.11
C SER A 173 11.22 10.10 -14.55
N ARG A 174 10.22 9.33 -14.98
CA ARG A 174 10.10 8.85 -16.36
C ARG A 174 8.68 9.04 -16.88
N PHE A 175 8.52 9.94 -17.85
CA PHE A 175 7.22 10.30 -18.41
C PHE A 175 6.73 9.29 -19.44
N ARG A 176 5.41 9.12 -19.49
CA ARG A 176 4.77 8.38 -20.59
C ARG A 176 4.82 9.21 -21.88
N PRO A 177 5.04 8.57 -23.04
CA PRO A 177 4.93 9.24 -24.32
C PRO A 177 3.46 9.57 -24.65
N ASN A 178 3.22 10.56 -25.51
CA ASN A 178 1.90 10.88 -26.07
C ASN A 178 0.79 11.18 -25.04
N LEU A 179 1.13 11.83 -23.94
CA LEU A 179 0.16 12.21 -22.91
C LEU A 179 -0.97 13.09 -23.48
N PRO A 180 -2.21 12.93 -22.98
CA PRO A 180 -3.28 13.87 -23.26
C PRO A 180 -2.96 15.25 -22.66
N THR A 181 -3.84 16.22 -22.95
CA THR A 181 -3.78 17.50 -22.24
C THR A 181 -4.07 17.26 -20.77
N LEU A 182 -3.06 17.50 -19.93
CA LEU A 182 -3.17 17.35 -18.48
C LEU A 182 -4.05 18.46 -17.90
N THR A 183 -4.57 18.21 -16.70
CA THR A 183 -5.59 19.02 -16.04
C THR A 183 -5.06 20.32 -15.46
N SER A 184 -3.76 20.38 -15.11
CA SER A 184 -3.17 21.60 -14.55
C SER A 184 -3.24 22.75 -15.55
N THR A 185 -3.57 23.93 -15.03
CA THR A 185 -3.60 25.19 -15.78
C THR A 185 -2.53 26.14 -15.22
N PRO A 186 -2.08 27.16 -15.98
CA PRO A 186 -1.02 28.07 -15.51
C PRO A 186 -1.31 28.80 -14.19
N ASP A 187 -2.58 28.93 -13.79
CA ASP A 187 -3.04 29.49 -12.52
C ASP A 187 -3.02 28.47 -11.35
N LYS A 188 -2.57 27.23 -11.60
CA LYS A 188 -2.50 26.13 -10.63
C LYS A 188 -1.07 25.59 -10.51
N PRO A 189 -0.15 26.38 -9.94
CA PRO A 189 1.27 26.07 -9.94
C PRO A 189 1.65 24.83 -9.12
N LEU A 190 0.97 24.55 -8.01
CA LEU A 190 1.24 23.37 -7.18
C LEU A 190 0.82 22.10 -7.91
N ALA A 191 -0.36 22.09 -8.52
CA ALA A 191 -0.79 20.95 -9.33
C ALA A 191 0.15 20.73 -10.53
N ALA A 192 0.55 21.82 -11.19
CA ALA A 192 1.53 21.74 -12.27
C ALA A 192 2.90 21.24 -11.78
N SER A 193 3.32 21.56 -10.55
CA SER A 193 4.60 21.07 -10.01
C SER A 193 4.60 19.56 -9.85
N VAL A 194 3.47 18.98 -9.42
CA VAL A 194 3.29 17.53 -9.36
C VAL A 194 3.25 16.95 -10.78
N LEU A 195 2.36 17.41 -11.66
CA LEU A 195 2.20 16.81 -12.99
C LEU A 195 3.40 16.97 -13.93
N ASP A 196 4.31 17.92 -13.63
CA ASP A 196 5.59 18.08 -14.32
C ASP A 196 6.77 17.43 -13.57
N ALA A 197 6.53 16.66 -12.52
CA ALA A 197 7.57 16.03 -11.69
C ALA A 197 8.64 17.03 -11.20
N ARG A 198 8.23 18.26 -10.88
CA ARG A 198 9.11 19.32 -10.37
C ARG A 198 9.26 19.17 -8.86
N CYS A 199 10.15 18.28 -8.43
CA CYS A 199 10.41 18.06 -7.01
C CYS A 199 11.89 17.98 -6.67
N GLU A 200 12.17 18.33 -5.42
CA GLU A 200 13.39 17.91 -4.72
C GLU A 200 13.10 16.60 -4.01
N ILE A 201 14.06 15.68 -4.03
CA ILE A 201 13.86 14.34 -3.46
C ILE A 201 14.95 14.10 -2.42
N THR A 202 14.52 13.68 -1.24
CA THR A 202 15.39 13.45 -0.07
C THR A 202 14.94 12.18 0.62
N SER A 203 15.85 11.45 1.25
CA SER A 203 15.53 10.23 2.01
C SER A 203 16.06 10.30 3.43
N SER A 204 15.54 9.42 4.28
CA SER A 204 16.11 9.07 5.58
C SER A 204 15.92 7.57 5.79
N GLN A 205 16.88 6.91 6.43
CA GLN A 205 16.79 5.50 6.80
C GLN A 205 15.62 5.27 7.76
N CYS A 206 14.97 4.11 7.66
CA CYS A 206 13.99 3.67 8.64
C CYS A 206 14.15 2.17 8.94
N ALA A 207 13.52 1.71 10.02
CA ALA A 207 13.31 0.28 10.26
C ALA A 207 12.41 -0.34 9.16
N SER A 208 12.26 -1.68 9.14
CA SER A 208 11.48 -2.39 8.11
C SER A 208 10.02 -1.92 8.13
N PRO A 209 9.57 -1.17 7.10
CA PRO A 209 8.35 -0.38 7.20
C PRO A 209 7.09 -1.24 7.06
N ILE A 210 6.08 -0.96 7.87
CA ILE A 210 4.75 -1.58 7.75
C ILE A 210 3.75 -0.58 7.16
N ARG A 211 3.51 0.56 7.83
CA ARG A 211 2.46 1.51 7.41
C ARG A 211 2.61 2.91 7.97
N PHE A 212 2.29 3.90 7.14
CA PHE A 212 2.11 5.27 7.60
C PHE A 212 0.75 5.54 8.24
N HIS A 213 0.77 6.42 9.24
CA HIS A 213 -0.38 6.98 9.91
C HIS A 213 -0.23 8.50 9.93
N MET A 214 -1.13 9.20 9.25
CA MET A 214 -1.10 10.66 9.13
C MET A 214 -2.08 11.30 10.10
N SER A 215 -1.63 12.31 10.85
CA SER A 215 -2.51 13.14 11.68
C SER A 215 -3.50 13.93 10.80
N PRO A 216 -4.77 14.13 11.20
CA PRO A 216 -5.78 14.82 10.37
C PRO A 216 -5.39 16.21 9.84
N GLY A 217 -4.58 16.96 10.57
CA GLY A 217 -4.07 18.28 10.24
C GLY A 217 -2.68 18.30 9.60
N ASN A 218 -2.13 17.14 9.21
CA ASN A 218 -0.80 17.01 8.60
C ASN A 218 0.34 17.60 9.45
N THR A 219 0.31 17.41 10.77
CA THR A 219 1.39 17.86 11.67
C THR A 219 2.35 16.76 12.10
N CYS A 220 1.88 15.51 12.14
CA CYS A 220 2.65 14.33 12.51
C CYS A 220 2.39 13.19 11.51
N LEU A 221 3.46 12.56 11.05
CA LEU A 221 3.44 11.36 10.22
C LEU A 221 4.16 10.24 10.97
N ALA A 222 3.43 9.25 11.47
CA ALA A 222 3.99 8.09 12.15
C ALA A 222 4.13 6.90 11.19
N LEU A 223 5.12 6.06 11.41
CA LEU A 223 5.40 4.82 10.71
C LEU A 223 5.48 3.69 11.74
N THR A 224 4.62 2.68 11.60
CA THR A 224 4.83 1.40 12.27
C THR A 224 5.86 0.60 11.49
N ALA A 225 6.83 0.00 12.17
CA ALA A 225 7.94 -0.71 11.57
C ALA A 225 8.41 -1.88 12.45
N MET A 226 9.25 -2.75 11.86
CA MET A 226 9.91 -3.87 12.52
C MET A 226 11.42 -3.62 12.57
N GLY A 227 12.02 -3.85 13.73
CA GLY A 227 13.45 -3.70 13.95
C GLY A 227 13.96 -4.69 15.00
N GLY A 228 15.07 -4.36 15.65
CA GLY A 228 15.75 -5.27 16.57
C GLY A 228 16.30 -6.52 15.87
N TYR A 229 16.71 -7.52 16.65
CA TYR A 229 17.30 -8.73 16.10
C TYR A 229 16.32 -9.49 15.19
N LYS A 230 16.68 -9.69 13.92
CA LYS A 230 15.86 -10.39 12.91
C LYS A 230 14.48 -9.76 12.68
N ASN A 231 14.34 -8.44 12.85
CA ASN A 231 13.06 -7.71 12.70
C ASN A 231 11.94 -8.26 13.60
N ARG A 232 12.27 -8.63 14.84
CA ARG A 232 11.32 -9.22 15.82
C ARG A 232 10.74 -8.20 16.81
N SER A 233 11.33 -7.02 16.87
CA SER A 233 10.89 -5.93 17.74
C SER A 233 10.02 -4.92 16.99
N SER A 234 9.03 -4.37 17.69
CA SER A 234 8.24 -3.23 17.19
C SER A 234 9.05 -1.94 17.27
N VAL A 235 9.02 -1.15 16.20
CA VAL A 235 9.55 0.22 16.18
C VAL A 235 8.45 1.17 15.74
N LEU A 236 8.27 2.25 16.49
CA LEU A 236 7.43 3.38 16.11
C LEU A 236 8.35 4.54 15.73
N GLU A 237 8.37 4.89 14.45
CA GLU A 237 9.05 6.10 13.98
C GLU A 237 8.03 7.19 13.66
N TYR A 238 8.40 8.46 13.81
CA TYR A 238 7.51 9.55 13.41
C TYR A 238 8.27 10.81 13.01
N LEU A 239 7.66 11.55 12.08
CA LEU A 239 8.14 12.80 11.52
C LEU A 239 7.23 13.95 11.94
N MET A 240 7.82 15.06 12.35
CA MET A 240 7.09 16.31 12.57
C MET A 240 7.09 17.16 11.30
N ILE A 241 5.92 17.28 10.67
CA ILE A 241 5.75 17.88 9.33
C ILE A 241 4.87 19.14 9.32
N GLY A 242 4.35 19.54 10.48
CA GLY A 242 3.43 20.69 10.59
C GLY A 242 4.03 22.07 10.35
N GLN A 243 5.35 22.17 10.13
CA GLN A 243 6.03 23.42 9.84
C GLN A 243 6.97 23.26 8.63
N PRO A 244 7.13 24.31 7.81
CA PRO A 244 8.12 24.30 6.74
C PRO A 244 9.52 24.03 7.30
N LEU A 245 10.31 23.24 6.57
CA LEU A 245 11.69 22.97 6.94
C LEU A 245 12.52 24.26 6.91
N ALA A 246 13.43 24.39 7.88
CA ALA A 246 14.43 25.46 7.87
C ALA A 246 15.34 25.34 6.62
N PRO A 247 15.91 26.44 6.10
CA PRO A 247 16.68 26.40 4.83
C PRO A 247 17.88 25.45 4.81
N SER A 248 18.45 25.11 5.96
CA SER A 248 19.57 24.17 6.11
C SER A 248 19.15 22.72 6.29
N VAL A 249 17.85 22.46 6.45
CA VAL A 249 17.29 21.14 6.75
C VAL A 249 16.61 20.61 5.50
N THR A 250 17.05 19.45 5.04
CA THR A 250 16.56 18.80 3.82
C THR A 250 15.45 17.78 4.10
N PHE A 251 15.41 17.23 5.32
CA PHE A 251 14.45 16.22 5.75
C PHE A 251 13.85 16.58 7.13
N PRO A 252 12.56 16.30 7.40
CA PRO A 252 11.95 16.54 8.71
C PRO A 252 12.69 15.82 9.85
N ALA A 253 12.59 16.36 11.07
CA ALA A 253 13.12 15.67 12.23
C ALA A 253 12.40 14.32 12.42
N GLN A 254 13.20 13.26 12.50
CA GLN A 254 12.74 11.89 12.72
C GLN A 254 12.99 11.50 14.16
N HIS A 255 11.97 10.93 14.78
CA HIS A 255 11.99 10.40 16.13
C HIS A 255 11.63 8.92 16.08
N ALA A 256 12.16 8.14 17.01
CA ALA A 256 11.90 6.71 17.11
C ALA A 256 11.63 6.33 18.57
N VAL A 257 10.75 5.33 18.75
CA VAL A 257 10.42 4.73 20.03
C VAL A 257 10.31 3.23 19.82
N GLU A 258 10.92 2.47 20.72
CA GLU A 258 10.69 1.03 20.81
C GLU A 258 9.60 0.79 21.86
N PRO A 259 8.39 0.38 21.47
CA PRO A 259 7.31 0.23 22.43
C PRO A 259 7.48 -0.98 23.36
N ARG A 260 8.45 -1.86 23.10
CA ARG A 260 8.75 -3.06 23.91
C ARG A 260 7.53 -3.97 24.05
N PHE A 261 6.91 -4.24 22.91
CA PHE A 261 5.79 -5.17 22.79
C PHE A 261 6.27 -6.61 22.73
N SER A 262 5.34 -7.53 22.96
CA SER A 262 5.62 -8.97 22.85
C SER A 262 5.47 -9.50 21.42
N ASP A 263 4.95 -8.67 20.51
CA ASP A 263 4.74 -8.96 19.10
C ASP A 263 4.88 -7.65 18.30
N ILE A 264 4.83 -7.73 16.98
CA ILE A 264 4.92 -6.62 16.05
C ILE A 264 3.63 -5.78 16.05
N ALA A 265 3.76 -4.50 16.33
CA ALA A 265 2.70 -3.52 16.26
C ALA A 265 2.42 -3.11 14.81
N ARG A 266 1.33 -3.64 14.26
CA ARG A 266 0.89 -3.38 12.88
C ARG A 266 -0.07 -2.19 12.76
N HIS A 267 -0.59 -1.71 13.88
CA HIS A 267 -1.65 -0.71 13.90
C HIS A 267 -1.29 0.46 14.83
N ALA A 268 -1.54 1.66 14.32
CA ALA A 268 -1.46 2.89 15.09
C ALA A 268 -2.58 3.87 14.70
N THR A 269 -2.80 4.87 15.55
CA THR A 269 -3.70 6.01 15.29
C THR A 269 -3.19 7.24 16.04
N ILE A 270 -3.54 8.43 15.56
CA ILE A 270 -2.98 9.69 16.05
C ILE A 270 -4.08 10.59 16.61
N ASP A 271 -3.97 10.98 17.88
CA ASP A 271 -4.75 12.05 18.48
C ASP A 271 -3.95 13.34 18.42
N GLU A 272 -4.15 14.10 17.35
CA GLU A 272 -3.41 15.33 17.12
C GLU A 272 -3.74 16.43 18.14
N ALA A 273 -4.99 16.50 18.61
CA ALA A 273 -5.42 17.50 19.57
C ALA A 273 -4.69 17.35 20.91
N ARG A 274 -4.46 16.10 21.32
CA ARG A 274 -3.68 15.75 22.52
C ARG A 274 -2.21 15.44 22.25
N ARG A 275 -1.79 15.45 20.98
CA ARG A 275 -0.44 15.11 20.54
C ARG A 275 0.01 13.71 20.99
N LEU A 276 -0.89 12.73 20.87
CA LEU A 276 -0.63 11.33 21.24
C LEU A 276 -0.60 10.42 20.00
N ILE A 277 0.44 9.59 19.88
CA ILE A 277 0.45 8.45 18.95
C ILE A 277 0.09 7.21 19.74
N PHE A 278 -1.02 6.56 19.39
CA PHE A 278 -1.37 5.25 19.91
C PHE A 278 -0.82 4.19 18.96
N VAL A 279 -0.11 3.20 19.49
CA VAL A 279 0.45 2.06 18.75
C VAL A 279 0.16 0.78 19.52
N GLY A 280 -0.14 -0.32 18.85
CA GLY A 280 -0.48 -1.55 19.55
C GLY A 280 -0.11 -2.84 18.84
N ASP A 281 0.36 -3.80 19.65
CA ASP A 281 0.55 -5.20 19.27
C ASP A 281 -0.73 -6.00 19.54
N ASP A 282 -0.63 -7.32 19.48
CA ASP A 282 -1.73 -8.25 19.71
C ASP A 282 -2.33 -8.21 21.13
N ARG A 283 -1.61 -7.66 22.12
CA ARG A 283 -2.00 -7.72 23.53
C ARG A 283 -2.24 -6.35 24.15
N ARG A 284 -1.63 -5.29 23.61
CA ARG A 284 -1.61 -3.97 24.24
C ARG A 284 -1.68 -2.82 23.24
N ILE A 285 -2.04 -1.65 23.76
CA ILE A 285 -1.88 -0.36 23.10
C ILE A 285 -1.08 0.53 24.05
N LYS A 286 -0.02 1.15 23.54
CA LYS A 286 0.70 2.22 24.23
C LYS A 286 0.45 3.54 23.53
N SER A 287 0.45 4.63 24.28
CA SER A 287 0.39 5.97 23.68
C SER A 287 1.55 6.85 24.09
N TYR A 288 2.09 7.59 23.13
CA TYR A 288 3.24 8.46 23.31
C TYR A 288 2.88 9.91 23.02
N GLU A 289 3.07 10.80 23.99
CA GLU A 289 2.93 12.24 23.80
C GLU A 289 4.21 12.80 23.20
N TRP A 290 4.13 13.38 22.00
CA TRP A 290 5.32 13.89 21.29
C TRP A 290 5.64 15.35 21.60
N GLY A 291 4.79 16.07 22.33
CA GLY A 291 5.06 17.46 22.64
C GLY A 291 3.92 18.21 23.32
N SER A 292 4.25 19.38 23.87
CA SER A 292 3.31 20.36 24.41
C SER A 292 2.91 21.36 23.33
N PRO A 293 1.82 22.15 23.47
CA PRO A 293 1.43 23.18 22.51
C PRO A 293 2.57 24.08 21.98
N SER A 294 3.60 24.33 22.79
CA SER A 294 4.76 25.17 22.48
C SER A 294 6.02 24.44 22.02
N GLU A 295 6.15 23.13 22.23
CA GLU A 295 7.43 22.40 22.06
C GLU A 295 7.20 20.95 21.64
N VAL A 296 8.08 20.43 20.77
CA VAL A 296 8.19 18.99 20.47
C VAL A 296 9.24 18.42 21.40
N TYR A 297 8.91 17.34 22.10
CA TYR A 297 9.84 16.69 23.03
C TYR A 297 10.95 15.98 22.26
N GLN A 298 12.15 15.95 22.85
CA GLN A 298 13.25 15.14 22.30
C GLN A 298 12.89 13.64 22.41
N ASP A 299 12.45 13.23 23.60
CA ASP A 299 11.97 11.90 23.89
C ASP A 299 10.47 11.97 24.22
N PRO A 300 9.60 11.19 23.57
CA PRO A 300 8.17 11.25 23.82
C PRO A 300 7.80 10.61 25.15
N LEU A 301 6.74 11.13 25.79
CA LEU A 301 6.29 10.66 27.09
C LEU A 301 5.28 9.51 26.93
N LEU A 302 5.53 8.36 27.57
CA LEU A 302 4.54 7.29 27.66
C LEU A 302 3.38 7.75 28.55
N VAL A 303 2.16 7.79 28.01
CA VAL A 303 0.96 8.29 28.72
C VAL A 303 -0.02 7.19 29.08
N HIS A 304 -0.28 6.25 28.16
CA HIS A 304 -1.24 5.17 28.37
C HIS A 304 -0.62 3.82 28.07
N ASN A 305 -1.05 2.82 28.83
CA ASN A 305 -0.87 1.40 28.54
C ASN A 305 -2.23 0.71 28.70
N LEU A 306 -2.78 0.17 27.61
CA LEU A 306 -4.12 -0.37 27.52
C LEU A 306 -4.06 -1.86 27.16
N ASP A 307 -4.83 -2.70 27.85
CA ASP A 307 -4.99 -4.13 27.54
C ASP A 307 -5.99 -4.29 26.40
N THR A 308 -5.58 -4.91 25.29
CA THR A 308 -6.44 -5.14 24.11
C THR A 308 -7.40 -6.30 24.29
N GLN A 309 -7.17 -7.17 25.27
CA GLN A 309 -7.82 -8.45 25.48
C GLN A 309 -7.79 -9.35 24.23
N ARG A 310 -8.76 -9.17 23.33
CA ARG A 310 -8.95 -9.94 22.09
C ARG A 310 -9.06 -9.05 20.84
N SER A 311 -8.99 -7.74 20.99
CA SER A 311 -9.06 -6.78 19.88
C SER A 311 -7.68 -6.54 19.29
N LYS A 312 -7.31 -7.35 18.29
CA LYS A 312 -6.00 -7.31 17.65
C LYS A 312 -5.95 -6.45 16.39
N GLY A 313 -7.11 -6.13 15.81
CA GLY A 313 -7.21 -5.45 14.52
C GLY A 313 -6.87 -3.96 14.59
N PRO A 314 -7.24 -3.20 13.55
CA PRO A 314 -6.91 -1.79 13.43
C PRO A 314 -7.63 -0.93 14.48
N MET A 315 -7.11 0.26 14.73
CA MET A 315 -7.61 1.20 15.74
C MET A 315 -7.89 2.60 15.18
N THR A 316 -8.78 3.34 15.82
CA THR A 316 -9.14 4.72 15.47
C THR A 316 -9.51 5.50 16.72
N ILE A 317 -9.49 6.82 16.62
CA ILE A 317 -9.97 7.74 17.64
C ILE A 317 -11.29 8.35 17.17
N LEU A 318 -12.30 8.30 18.04
CA LEU A 318 -13.57 8.99 17.83
C LEU A 318 -13.43 10.48 18.19
N PRO A 319 -14.31 11.38 17.68
CA PRO A 319 -14.20 12.82 17.92
C PRO A 319 -14.19 13.27 19.39
N ASN A 320 -14.68 12.43 20.30
CA ASN A 320 -14.65 12.66 21.75
C ASN A 320 -13.33 12.22 22.44
N GLY A 321 -12.34 11.74 21.68
CA GLY A 321 -11.05 11.25 22.19
C GLY A 321 -11.07 9.79 22.67
N THR A 322 -12.17 9.08 22.48
CA THR A 322 -12.27 7.65 22.77
C THR A 322 -11.49 6.84 21.75
N VAL A 323 -10.66 5.91 22.23
CA VAL A 323 -9.93 4.97 21.36
C VAL A 323 -10.81 3.75 21.14
N VAL A 324 -10.92 3.32 19.89
CA VAL A 324 -11.67 2.13 19.49
C VAL A 324 -10.75 1.21 18.70
N ARG A 325 -10.70 -0.08 19.03
CA ARG A 325 -9.88 -1.08 18.34
C ARG A 325 -10.71 -2.29 17.93
N ALA A 326 -10.62 -2.67 16.67
CA ALA A 326 -11.35 -3.81 16.11
C ALA A 326 -10.88 -5.14 16.71
N GLY A 327 -11.81 -6.09 16.78
CA GLY A 327 -11.54 -7.51 16.94
C GLY A 327 -12.61 -8.32 16.21
N LYS A 328 -12.52 -9.64 16.28
CA LYS A 328 -13.51 -10.52 15.65
C LYS A 328 -14.92 -10.27 16.21
N GLY A 329 -15.84 -9.87 15.33
CA GLY A 329 -17.26 -9.63 15.63
C GLY A 329 -17.56 -8.35 16.41
N GLY A 330 -16.59 -7.45 16.60
CA GLY A 330 -16.82 -6.22 17.36
C GLY A 330 -15.60 -5.31 17.52
N ALA A 331 -15.68 -4.35 18.43
CA ALA A 331 -14.56 -3.48 18.78
C ALA A 331 -14.53 -3.19 20.28
N SER A 332 -13.33 -3.13 20.85
CA SER A 332 -13.08 -2.70 22.23
C SER A 332 -12.92 -1.18 22.28
N VAL A 333 -13.36 -0.56 23.37
CA VAL A 333 -13.49 0.90 23.51
C VAL A 333 -12.85 1.37 24.82
N TRP A 334 -11.97 2.37 24.76
CA TRP A 334 -11.32 2.99 25.93
C TRP A 334 -11.63 4.48 26.00
N ASP A 335 -12.26 4.90 27.10
CA ASP A 335 -12.37 6.31 27.45
C ASP A 335 -11.08 6.79 28.12
N THR A 336 -10.16 7.28 27.30
CA THR A 336 -8.83 7.74 27.76
C THR A 336 -8.85 9.10 28.46
N GLN A 337 -9.97 9.83 28.44
CA GLN A 337 -10.10 11.13 29.12
C GLN A 337 -10.40 10.94 30.61
N ALA A 338 -11.26 9.97 30.94
CA ALA A 338 -11.61 9.66 32.32
C ALA A 338 -10.41 9.14 33.14
N THR A 339 -9.50 8.42 32.49
CA THR A 339 -8.36 7.75 33.14
C THR A 339 -7.24 8.67 33.60
N LEU A 340 -7.15 9.91 33.08
CA LEU A 340 -6.15 10.89 33.52
C LEU A 340 -6.49 11.54 34.88
N GLY A 341 -7.75 11.47 35.33
CA GLY A 341 -8.22 12.13 36.56
C GLY A 341 -8.01 11.35 37.86
N GLU A 342 -7.69 10.05 37.80
CA GLU A 342 -7.71 9.17 38.99
C GLU A 342 -6.35 8.94 39.66
N GLY A 343 -5.30 9.68 39.31
CA GLY A 343 -3.99 9.55 39.99
C GLY A 343 -3.31 8.18 39.78
N ASN A 344 -3.74 7.42 38.77
CA ASN A 344 -3.00 6.25 38.30
C ASN A 344 -1.76 6.75 37.55
N ALA A 345 -0.68 6.95 38.28
CA ALA A 345 0.64 7.08 37.69
C ALA A 345 0.84 5.92 36.68
N VAL A 346 1.34 6.26 35.49
CA VAL A 346 1.83 5.27 34.52
C VAL A 346 2.68 4.26 35.30
N GLN A 347 2.25 2.99 35.33
CA GLN A 347 3.11 1.97 35.93
C GLN A 347 4.39 1.94 35.08
N GLU A 348 5.54 2.09 35.73
CA GLU A 348 6.82 1.87 35.05
C GLU A 348 6.75 0.50 34.35
N PRO A 349 7.29 0.38 33.12
CA PRO A 349 7.31 -0.87 32.40
C PRO A 349 7.85 -1.98 33.30
N ILE A 350 7.12 -3.09 33.43
CA ILE A 350 7.63 -4.27 34.13
C ILE A 350 8.46 -5.01 33.11
N VAL A 351 9.77 -4.77 33.11
CA VAL A 351 10.74 -5.44 32.26
C VAL A 351 11.33 -6.59 33.07
N ASP A 352 11.00 -7.82 32.69
CA ASP A 352 11.69 -9.02 33.18
C ASP A 352 12.66 -9.50 32.10
N SER A 353 13.95 -9.59 32.46
CA SER A 353 14.92 -10.47 31.80
C SER A 353 14.87 -11.82 32.51
N GLU A 354 13.95 -12.71 32.12
CA GLU A 354 13.89 -14.05 32.71
C GLU A 354 14.97 -14.93 32.06
N SER A 355 16.13 -14.99 32.71
CA SER A 355 17.11 -16.06 32.55
C SER A 355 16.54 -17.34 33.18
N ASP A 356 15.89 -18.19 32.39
CA ASP A 356 15.64 -19.56 32.82
C ASP A 356 16.99 -20.31 32.75
N ASP A 357 17.61 -20.46 33.93
CA ASP A 357 18.80 -21.27 34.20
C ASP A 357 18.53 -22.77 33.88
N GLU A 358 18.44 -23.15 32.61
CA GLU A 358 18.74 -24.51 32.15
C GLU A 358 19.46 -24.45 30.80
N GLU A 359 20.75 -24.80 30.84
CA GLU A 359 21.71 -25.00 29.75
C GLU A 359 21.09 -25.36 28.38
N ASP A 360 21.05 -24.41 27.43
CA ASP A 360 21.15 -24.71 25.98
C ASP A 360 21.48 -23.41 25.18
N TRP A 361 22.76 -23.28 24.82
CA TRP A 361 23.38 -22.51 23.71
C TRP A 361 22.84 -21.12 23.31
N GLU A 362 23.57 -20.06 23.74
CA GLU A 362 23.85 -18.80 23.02
C GLU A 362 22.70 -18.13 22.23
N ASP A 363 21.71 -17.55 22.91
CA ASP A 363 20.93 -16.42 22.40
C ASP A 363 21.10 -15.24 23.39
N GLU A 364 22.14 -14.41 23.17
CA GLU A 364 22.56 -13.32 24.08
C GLU A 364 21.66 -12.05 24.07
N ASP A 365 20.49 -12.07 23.42
CA ASP A 365 19.59 -10.91 23.34
C ASP A 365 18.17 -11.27 23.83
N GLU A 366 17.98 -11.37 25.15
CA GLU A 366 16.64 -11.37 25.76
C GLU A 366 15.99 -10.00 25.52
N GLU A 367 15.06 -9.90 24.57
CA GLU A 367 14.33 -8.64 24.31
C GLU A 367 13.56 -8.19 25.57
N GLU A 368 13.80 -6.94 26.00
CA GLU A 368 13.14 -6.32 27.14
C GLU A 368 11.63 -6.10 26.84
N VAL A 369 10.81 -7.11 27.11
CA VAL A 369 9.35 -7.03 26.93
C VAL A 369 8.70 -6.45 28.18
N ASP A 370 7.98 -5.34 28.02
CA ASP A 370 7.11 -4.85 29.09
C ASP A 370 6.01 -5.90 29.35
N ARG A 371 5.73 -6.31 30.59
CA ARG A 371 4.64 -7.25 30.96
C ARG A 371 3.56 -6.62 31.86
N SER A 372 3.55 -5.29 31.99
CA SER A 372 2.54 -4.59 32.78
C SER A 372 1.12 -4.83 32.25
N PRO A 373 0.11 -4.98 33.14
CA PRO A 373 -1.21 -5.51 32.81
C PRO A 373 -2.08 -4.58 31.95
N GLY A 374 -1.78 -3.28 31.88
CA GLY A 374 -2.54 -2.29 31.13
C GLY A 374 -3.96 -2.04 31.69
N LEU A 375 -4.62 -1.01 31.17
CA LEU A 375 -6.01 -0.68 31.49
C LEU A 375 -6.97 -1.44 30.58
N ALA A 376 -7.92 -2.17 31.17
CA ALA A 376 -8.96 -2.90 30.45
C ALA A 376 -9.91 -1.95 29.68
N PRO A 377 -10.55 -2.42 28.59
CA PRO A 377 -11.54 -1.65 27.84
C PRO A 377 -12.73 -1.25 28.72
N THR A 378 -13.18 0.00 28.52
CA THR A 378 -14.35 0.58 29.20
C THR A 378 -15.66 -0.03 28.69
N SER A 379 -15.73 -0.38 27.40
CA SER A 379 -16.90 -1.03 26.81
C SER A 379 -16.55 -1.79 25.52
N HIS A 380 -17.54 -2.50 24.97
CA HIS A 380 -17.41 -3.24 23.72
C HIS A 380 -18.58 -2.98 22.78
N ILE A 381 -18.27 -2.68 21.52
CA ILE A 381 -19.22 -2.59 20.39
C ILE A 381 -19.34 -3.98 19.76
N LYS A 382 -20.57 -4.42 19.49
CA LYS A 382 -20.83 -5.68 18.78
C LYS A 382 -21.25 -5.40 17.34
N PHE A 383 -20.72 -6.17 16.40
CA PHE A 383 -21.14 -6.13 15.00
C PHE A 383 -22.34 -7.07 14.81
N PHE A 384 -23.55 -6.52 14.84
CA PHE A 384 -24.78 -7.30 14.92
C PHE A 384 -25.09 -8.11 13.66
N ASP A 385 -24.75 -7.58 12.49
CA ASP A 385 -25.02 -8.21 11.19
C ASP A 385 -23.76 -8.73 10.50
N GLN A 386 -22.63 -8.67 11.21
CA GLN A 386 -21.31 -9.17 10.82
C GLN A 386 -20.57 -9.78 12.03
N PRO A 387 -21.11 -10.84 12.67
CA PRO A 387 -20.58 -11.38 13.92
C PRO A 387 -19.22 -12.08 13.78
N ASP A 388 -18.83 -12.44 12.55
CA ASP A 388 -17.56 -13.14 12.28
C ASP A 388 -16.48 -12.24 11.68
N LEU A 389 -16.83 -10.98 11.33
CA LEU A 389 -15.91 -10.03 10.72
C LEU A 389 -14.71 -9.77 11.64
N ASN A 390 -13.50 -9.97 11.11
CA ASN A 390 -12.24 -9.69 11.79
C ASN A 390 -11.39 -8.69 10.98
N PRO A 391 -11.61 -7.38 11.19
CA PRO A 391 -10.95 -6.35 10.39
C PRO A 391 -9.41 -6.41 10.50
N SER A 392 -8.72 -6.39 9.37
CA SER A 392 -7.26 -6.27 9.27
C SER A 392 -6.83 -4.84 8.94
N LEU A 393 -7.67 -4.09 8.23
CA LEU A 393 -7.45 -2.69 7.89
C LEU A 393 -8.77 -1.94 7.96
N TRP A 394 -8.73 -0.69 8.44
CA TRP A 394 -9.86 0.20 8.35
C TRP A 394 -9.47 1.67 8.13
N GLN A 395 -10.43 2.46 7.68
CA GLN A 395 -10.29 3.89 7.45
C GLN A 395 -11.59 4.59 7.87
N PRO A 396 -11.55 5.50 8.86
CA PRO A 396 -12.68 6.35 9.19
C PRO A 396 -13.12 7.20 8.00
N LEU A 397 -14.44 7.29 7.78
CA LEU A 397 -15.01 8.19 6.79
C LEU A 397 -15.07 9.61 7.32
N LEU A 398 -14.60 10.56 6.51
CA LEU A 398 -14.59 11.98 6.88
C LEU A 398 -16.01 12.59 6.91
N THR A 399 -16.96 11.99 6.19
CA THR A 399 -18.37 12.43 6.14
C THR A 399 -19.23 11.86 7.26
N ALA A 400 -18.78 10.77 7.89
CA ALA A 400 -19.49 10.06 8.93
C ALA A 400 -18.48 9.56 9.98
N PRO A 401 -18.15 10.38 11.00
CA PRO A 401 -17.06 10.09 11.92
C PRO A 401 -17.21 8.82 12.77
N SER A 402 -18.44 8.29 12.92
CA SER A 402 -18.69 7.00 13.57
C SER A 402 -18.54 5.81 12.62
N THR A 403 -18.41 6.04 11.31
CA THR A 403 -18.34 4.99 10.30
C THR A 403 -16.91 4.76 9.86
N VAL A 404 -16.49 3.50 9.88
CA VAL A 404 -15.22 3.03 9.34
C VAL A 404 -15.47 2.15 8.13
N VAL A 405 -14.70 2.33 7.06
CA VAL A 405 -14.60 1.33 5.99
C VAL A 405 -13.52 0.35 6.36
N CYS A 406 -13.80 -0.95 6.30
CA CYS A 406 -12.88 -1.99 6.71
C CYS A 406 -12.90 -3.19 5.78
N VAL A 407 -11.80 -3.95 5.83
CA VAL A 407 -11.56 -5.19 5.10
C VAL A 407 -10.96 -6.23 6.04
N GLU A 408 -11.00 -7.48 5.64
CA GLU A 408 -10.33 -8.60 6.31
C GLU A 408 -9.06 -8.99 5.55
N TYR A 409 -8.19 -9.78 6.18
CA TYR A 409 -7.05 -10.37 5.49
C TYR A 409 -7.46 -11.75 4.99
N ALA A 410 -7.64 -11.90 3.69
CA ALA A 410 -8.24 -13.08 3.10
C ALA A 410 -7.39 -14.33 3.28
N ARG A 411 -6.06 -14.22 3.46
CA ARG A 411 -5.23 -15.39 3.79
C ARG A 411 -5.58 -16.03 5.12
N GLU A 412 -6.11 -15.25 6.08
CA GLU A 412 -6.48 -15.75 7.41
C GLU A 412 -7.98 -16.09 7.49
N GLU A 413 -8.85 -15.20 7.01
CA GLU A 413 -10.30 -15.34 7.18
C GLU A 413 -11.00 -15.87 5.93
N GLY A 414 -10.35 -15.78 4.76
CA GLY A 414 -10.93 -16.20 3.50
C GLY A 414 -12.10 -15.33 3.07
N HIS A 415 -12.05 -14.01 3.25
CA HIS A 415 -13.07 -13.06 2.79
C HIS A 415 -12.41 -11.81 2.16
N TYR A 416 -12.98 -11.32 1.05
CA TYR A 416 -12.45 -10.18 0.27
C TYR A 416 -13.38 -8.95 0.30
N SER A 417 -14.39 -8.96 1.18
CA SER A 417 -15.38 -7.89 1.26
C SER A 417 -14.79 -6.59 1.81
N CYS A 418 -15.18 -5.46 1.21
CA CYS A 418 -14.90 -4.12 1.73
C CYS A 418 -16.22 -3.48 2.20
N ILE A 419 -16.35 -3.27 3.50
CA ILE A 419 -17.62 -2.91 4.14
C ILE A 419 -17.50 -1.66 5.00
N GLY A 420 -18.55 -0.84 5.06
CA GLY A 420 -18.67 0.25 6.02
C GLY A 420 -19.40 -0.23 7.28
N ILE A 421 -18.81 -0.06 8.47
CA ILE A 421 -19.45 -0.33 9.76
C ILE A 421 -19.63 0.99 10.50
N ASP A 422 -20.87 1.28 10.92
CA ASP A 422 -21.15 2.34 11.89
C ASP A 422 -20.88 1.80 13.30
N LEU A 423 -19.88 2.37 13.98
CA LEU A 423 -19.41 1.96 15.30
C LEU A 423 -20.41 2.30 16.41
N GLU A 424 -21.30 3.27 16.22
CA GLU A 424 -22.36 3.56 17.20
C GLU A 424 -23.49 2.53 17.12
N ALA A 425 -23.90 2.18 15.88
CA ALA A 425 -24.97 1.22 15.64
C ALA A 425 -24.51 -0.24 15.68
N GLY A 426 -23.21 -0.50 15.49
CA GLY A 426 -22.64 -1.84 15.36
C GLY A 426 -23.15 -2.58 14.13
N LYS A 427 -23.39 -1.88 13.02
CA LYS A 427 -24.03 -2.45 11.82
C LYS A 427 -23.34 -2.04 10.54
N SER A 428 -23.41 -2.90 9.53
CA SER A 428 -22.99 -2.55 8.18
C SER A 428 -23.90 -1.47 7.57
N THR A 429 -23.29 -0.49 6.91
CA THR A 429 -23.95 0.67 6.30
C THR A 429 -23.70 0.77 4.80
N SER A 430 -22.58 0.22 4.32
CA SER A 430 -22.19 0.24 2.91
C SER A 430 -21.38 -1.00 2.55
N TYR A 431 -21.38 -1.34 1.26
CA TYR A 431 -20.57 -2.40 0.66
C TYR A 431 -19.90 -1.80 -0.58
N TYR A 432 -18.57 -1.86 -0.63
CA TYR A 432 -17.77 -1.35 -1.73
C TYR A 432 -17.24 -2.52 -2.53
N LEU A 433 -17.81 -2.70 -3.73
CA LEU A 433 -17.59 -3.87 -4.56
C LEU A 433 -16.50 -3.58 -5.59
N GLY A 434 -15.85 -4.62 -6.07
CA GLY A 434 -14.96 -4.52 -7.23
C GLY A 434 -13.55 -5.02 -7.01
N HIS A 435 -13.18 -5.35 -5.77
CA HIS A 435 -11.86 -5.86 -5.40
C HIS A 435 -11.73 -7.33 -5.80
N GLY A 436 -10.63 -7.65 -6.47
CA GLY A 436 -10.29 -9.00 -6.92
C GLY A 436 -9.26 -9.70 -6.04
N ALA A 437 -8.79 -9.08 -4.95
CA ALA A 437 -7.87 -9.64 -3.96
C ALA A 437 -7.92 -8.81 -2.66
N ASP A 438 -6.94 -9.00 -1.76
CA ASP A 438 -6.82 -8.22 -0.52
C ASP A 438 -6.64 -6.72 -0.79
N VAL A 439 -7.30 -5.88 0.00
CA VAL A 439 -7.07 -4.43 -0.01
C VAL A 439 -5.91 -4.11 0.94
N SER A 440 -4.85 -3.55 0.39
CA SER A 440 -3.58 -3.27 1.08
C SER A 440 -3.56 -1.88 1.72
N ALA A 441 -4.25 -0.88 1.15
CA ALA A 441 -4.25 0.48 1.68
C ALA A 441 -5.54 1.25 1.39
N PHE A 442 -5.84 2.21 2.26
CA PHE A 442 -6.86 3.23 2.04
C PHE A 442 -6.20 4.62 1.96
N SER A 443 -6.83 5.54 1.22
CA SER A 443 -6.48 6.96 1.26
C SER A 443 -7.72 7.82 1.21
N VAL A 444 -7.77 8.87 2.03
CA VAL A 444 -8.84 9.87 2.09
C VAL A 444 -8.24 11.27 1.99
N SER A 445 -9.06 12.25 1.62
CA SER A 445 -8.64 13.66 1.65
C SER A 445 -9.75 14.55 2.22
N PRO A 446 -9.44 15.47 3.14
CA PRO A 446 -10.42 16.42 3.65
C PRO A 446 -10.90 17.42 2.58
N THR A 447 -10.15 17.58 1.48
CA THR A 447 -10.53 18.45 0.36
C THR A 447 -11.77 17.93 -0.38
N ASP A 448 -11.92 16.61 -0.49
CA ASP A 448 -13.13 15.96 -1.01
C ASP A 448 -13.49 14.75 -0.13
N PRO A 449 -14.22 14.97 0.97
CA PRO A 449 -14.49 13.93 1.96
C PRO A 449 -15.49 12.88 1.47
N GLN A 450 -16.12 13.08 0.31
CA GLN A 450 -17.02 12.10 -0.31
C GLN A 450 -16.25 11.01 -1.04
N LEU A 451 -14.95 11.20 -1.27
CA LEU A 451 -14.11 10.28 -2.02
C LEU A 451 -13.08 9.60 -1.12
N PHE A 452 -12.84 8.33 -1.40
CA PHE A 452 -11.73 7.58 -0.83
C PHE A 452 -11.16 6.61 -1.86
N MET A 453 -9.93 6.20 -1.64
CA MET A 453 -9.23 5.24 -2.49
C MET A 453 -8.93 3.95 -1.76
N THR A 454 -8.84 2.87 -2.54
CA THR A 454 -8.27 1.59 -2.11
C THR A 454 -7.13 1.17 -3.04
N ALA A 455 -6.01 0.73 -2.49
CA ALA A 455 -5.02 -0.09 -3.19
C ALA A 455 -5.39 -1.58 -3.00
N CYS A 456 -5.12 -2.42 -3.98
CA CYS A 456 -5.50 -3.84 -3.92
C CYS A 456 -4.45 -4.72 -4.56
N ASN A 457 -4.27 -5.90 -3.97
CA ASN A 457 -3.33 -6.91 -4.40
C ASN A 457 -3.74 -7.62 -5.70
N ASP A 458 -4.85 -7.20 -6.32
CA ASP A 458 -5.18 -7.56 -7.70
C ASP A 458 -4.47 -6.68 -8.74
N GLY A 459 -3.63 -5.75 -8.27
CA GLY A 459 -2.84 -4.83 -9.10
C GLY A 459 -3.56 -3.55 -9.49
N PHE A 460 -4.79 -3.33 -9.00
CA PHE A 460 -5.58 -2.15 -9.31
C PHE A 460 -5.81 -1.26 -8.08
N ALA A 461 -5.72 0.05 -8.27
CA ALA A 461 -6.26 1.01 -7.32
C ALA A 461 -7.66 1.46 -7.75
N ARG A 462 -8.53 1.81 -6.80
CA ARG A 462 -9.93 2.20 -7.07
C ARG A 462 -10.28 3.46 -6.30
N LEU A 463 -10.94 4.39 -6.97
CA LEU A 463 -11.52 5.59 -6.37
C LEU A 463 -13.02 5.38 -6.20
N PHE A 464 -13.50 5.45 -4.97
CA PHE A 464 -14.89 5.30 -4.59
C PHE A 464 -15.50 6.62 -4.15
N ASP A 465 -16.80 6.75 -4.43
CA ASP A 465 -17.67 7.72 -3.77
C ASP A 465 -18.38 6.99 -2.61
N VAL A 466 -18.32 7.52 -1.40
CA VAL A 466 -18.89 6.89 -0.19
C VAL A 466 -20.39 6.56 -0.30
N ARG A 467 -21.09 7.19 -1.25
CA ARG A 467 -22.53 7.01 -1.48
C ARG A 467 -22.83 5.89 -2.46
N ARG A 468 -21.81 5.32 -3.12
CA ARG A 468 -21.98 4.39 -4.26
C ARG A 468 -21.23 3.08 -4.01
N PRO A 469 -21.88 1.92 -4.24
CA PRO A 469 -21.21 0.62 -4.04
C PRO A 469 -20.09 0.32 -5.04
N LEU A 470 -20.13 0.90 -6.24
CA LEU A 470 -19.20 0.60 -7.33
C LEU A 470 -18.15 1.72 -7.47
N PRO A 471 -16.92 1.40 -7.90
CA PRO A 471 -15.88 2.40 -8.06
C PRO A 471 -16.25 3.42 -9.12
N ALA A 472 -15.92 4.69 -8.86
CA ALA A 472 -16.07 5.76 -9.83
C ALA A 472 -14.99 5.68 -10.91
N ILE A 473 -13.77 5.28 -10.54
CA ILE A 473 -12.62 5.12 -11.45
C ILE A 473 -11.77 3.95 -10.94
N THR A 474 -11.24 3.15 -11.86
CA THR A 474 -10.20 2.15 -11.58
C THR A 474 -8.90 2.57 -12.25
N PHE A 475 -7.77 2.37 -11.58
CA PHE A 475 -6.43 2.66 -12.08
C PHE A 475 -5.64 1.36 -12.18
N ASP A 476 -5.03 1.14 -13.33
CA ASP A 476 -4.15 0.01 -13.59
C ASP A 476 -2.76 0.22 -12.99
N ALA A 477 -2.67 0.11 -11.66
CA ALA A 477 -1.46 0.43 -10.92
C ALA A 477 -0.29 -0.48 -11.30
N CYS A 478 -0.53 -1.79 -11.38
CA CYS A 478 0.51 -2.79 -11.56
C CYS A 478 0.19 -3.80 -12.68
N GLY A 479 -0.85 -3.60 -13.48
CA GLY A 479 -1.34 -4.67 -14.36
C GLY A 479 -1.95 -5.82 -13.55
N GLN A 480 -2.13 -6.96 -14.21
CA GLN A 480 -2.49 -8.23 -13.56
C GLN A 480 -1.22 -9.05 -13.26
N ASP A 481 -0.19 -8.41 -12.69
CA ASP A 481 1.15 -9.01 -12.57
C ASP A 481 1.79 -8.84 -11.17
N GLU A 482 1.26 -7.92 -10.37
CA GLU A 482 1.87 -7.51 -9.12
C GLU A 482 0.88 -6.85 -8.15
N PHE A 483 1.20 -6.87 -6.85
CA PHE A 483 0.45 -6.17 -5.80
C PHE A 483 0.55 -4.65 -5.93
N CYS A 484 -0.59 -3.96 -5.88
CA CYS A 484 -0.62 -2.53 -5.60
C CYS A 484 -0.70 -2.36 -4.08
N GLU A 485 0.43 -2.06 -3.43
CA GLU A 485 0.55 -2.04 -1.96
C GLU A 485 0.13 -0.70 -1.34
N ALA A 486 0.33 0.40 -2.06
CA ALA A 486 0.13 1.73 -1.51
C ALA A 486 -0.62 2.67 -2.45
N VAL A 487 -1.40 3.57 -1.87
CA VAL A 487 -2.11 4.64 -2.60
C VAL A 487 -2.13 5.92 -1.79
N ALA A 488 -1.99 7.07 -2.45
CA ALA A 488 -2.25 8.38 -1.87
C ALA A 488 -3.09 9.25 -2.81
N LEU A 489 -4.15 9.85 -2.27
CA LEU A 489 -5.01 10.81 -2.97
C LEU A 489 -4.63 12.24 -2.57
N ALA A 490 -4.27 13.05 -3.57
CA ALA A 490 -3.81 14.42 -3.39
C ALA A 490 -4.69 15.42 -4.14
N TYR A 491 -4.79 16.64 -3.60
CA TYR A 491 -5.52 17.75 -4.21
C TYR A 491 -4.71 19.05 -4.26
N PRO A 492 -3.49 19.08 -4.82
CA PRO A 492 -2.78 20.34 -5.04
C PRO A 492 -3.63 21.26 -5.93
N ASP A 493 -3.84 22.51 -5.49
CA ASP A 493 -4.75 23.49 -6.14
C ASP A 493 -6.17 22.94 -6.47
N GLY A 494 -6.66 22.00 -5.65
CA GLY A 494 -7.96 21.35 -5.84
C GLY A 494 -8.03 20.45 -7.08
N ILE A 495 -6.89 20.04 -7.64
CA ILE A 495 -6.81 19.07 -8.75
C ILE A 495 -6.54 17.68 -8.18
N PRO A 496 -7.44 16.69 -8.40
CA PRO A 496 -7.23 15.33 -7.93
C PRO A 496 -6.06 14.68 -8.70
N ILE A 497 -5.03 14.30 -7.94
CA ILE A 497 -3.88 13.53 -8.42
C ILE A 497 -3.77 12.30 -7.54
N VAL A 498 -3.49 11.16 -8.17
CA VAL A 498 -3.34 9.89 -7.48
C VAL A 498 -1.90 9.42 -7.60
N PHE A 499 -1.40 8.84 -6.50
CA PHE A 499 -0.12 8.14 -6.46
C PHE A 499 -0.40 6.67 -6.13
N THR A 500 0.19 5.74 -6.87
CA THR A 500 0.13 4.31 -6.56
C THR A 500 1.54 3.76 -6.43
N GLY A 501 1.81 3.07 -5.32
CA GLY A 501 3.06 2.40 -5.05
C GLY A 501 3.02 0.96 -5.55
N THR A 502 4.14 0.52 -6.12
CA THR A 502 4.33 -0.84 -6.62
C THR A 502 5.33 -1.56 -5.71
N HIS A 503 5.15 -2.87 -5.54
CA HIS A 503 6.06 -3.75 -4.83
C HIS A 503 7.26 -4.16 -5.72
N LYS A 504 7.08 -5.12 -6.64
CA LYS A 504 8.12 -5.60 -7.56
C LYS A 504 8.56 -4.54 -8.57
N GLY A 505 7.65 -3.65 -8.97
CA GLY A 505 7.94 -2.59 -9.92
C GLY A 505 8.85 -1.51 -9.35
N GLU A 506 9.12 -1.52 -8.04
CA GLU A 506 10.07 -0.62 -7.35
C GLU A 506 9.88 0.88 -7.74
N GLN A 507 8.62 1.35 -7.80
CA GLN A 507 8.29 2.70 -8.27
C GLN A 507 6.97 3.23 -7.73
N ILE A 508 6.77 4.53 -7.93
CA ILE A 508 5.49 5.20 -7.69
C ILE A 508 4.96 5.75 -9.01
N LYS A 509 3.75 5.35 -9.40
CA LYS A 509 3.07 5.90 -10.58
C LYS A 509 2.19 7.08 -10.20
N VAL A 510 2.18 8.10 -11.06
CA VAL A 510 1.46 9.36 -10.84
C VAL A 510 0.38 9.52 -11.90
N TRP A 511 -0.85 9.76 -11.45
CA TRP A 511 -2.04 9.74 -12.29
C TRP A 511 -2.77 11.07 -12.24
N ASP A 512 -3.07 11.62 -13.41
CA ASP A 512 -4.01 12.73 -13.54
C ASP A 512 -5.43 12.14 -13.68
N VAL A 513 -6.22 12.30 -12.61
CA VAL A 513 -7.55 11.67 -12.52
C VAL A 513 -8.50 12.22 -13.57
N ARG A 514 -8.46 13.53 -13.84
CA ARG A 514 -9.40 14.17 -14.79
C ARG A 514 -8.94 13.99 -16.23
N ALA A 515 -7.63 14.01 -16.49
CA ALA A 515 -7.08 13.72 -17.81
C ALA A 515 -7.10 12.22 -18.15
N ARG A 516 -7.38 11.36 -17.15
CA ARG A 516 -7.46 9.90 -17.28
C ARG A 516 -6.18 9.30 -17.85
N ALA A 517 -5.04 9.66 -17.27
CA ALA A 517 -3.74 9.19 -17.73
C ALA A 517 -2.78 8.91 -16.58
N CYS A 518 -2.02 7.83 -16.72
CA CYS A 518 -0.73 7.68 -16.05
C CYS A 518 0.24 8.68 -16.67
N VAL A 519 0.79 9.59 -15.88
CA VAL A 519 1.60 10.71 -16.38
C VAL A 519 3.07 10.32 -16.44
N TYR A 520 3.58 9.81 -15.33
CA TYR A 520 4.97 9.40 -15.16
C TYR A 520 5.10 8.48 -13.96
N GLU A 521 6.27 7.88 -13.80
CA GLU A 521 6.67 7.19 -12.57
C GLU A 521 7.88 7.86 -11.90
N LEU A 522 7.99 7.65 -10.59
CA LEU A 522 9.08 8.13 -9.74
C LEU A 522 9.91 6.94 -9.25
N SER A 523 11.22 7.13 -9.26
CA SER A 523 12.18 6.19 -8.67
C SER A 523 12.05 6.15 -7.15
N THR A 524 12.15 4.94 -6.59
CA THR A 524 12.24 4.67 -5.15
C THR A 524 13.60 4.07 -4.76
N GLY A 525 14.58 4.11 -5.68
CA GLY A 525 15.91 3.55 -5.45
C GLY A 525 15.92 2.03 -5.35
N ASN A 526 15.19 1.34 -6.23
CA ASN A 526 15.03 -0.12 -6.24
C ASN A 526 14.38 -0.72 -4.99
N ASN A 527 13.65 0.09 -4.23
CA ASN A 527 12.86 -0.39 -3.09
C ASN A 527 11.38 -0.57 -3.46
N ALA A 528 10.77 -1.60 -2.90
CA ALA A 528 9.32 -1.80 -2.91
C ALA A 528 8.62 -0.71 -2.10
N VAL A 529 7.45 -0.24 -2.55
CA VAL A 529 6.68 0.80 -1.85
C VAL A 529 5.68 0.17 -0.90
N GLN A 530 5.92 0.27 0.41
CA GLN A 530 5.03 -0.28 1.44
C GLN A 530 3.91 0.68 1.85
N SER A 531 4.18 1.99 1.86
CA SER A 531 3.18 2.98 2.27
C SER A 531 3.39 4.34 1.63
N LEU A 532 2.29 5.04 1.33
CA LEU A 532 2.30 6.39 0.78
C LEU A 532 1.46 7.32 1.64
N SER A 533 1.93 8.56 1.81
CA SER A 533 1.17 9.59 2.50
C SER A 533 1.37 10.97 1.87
N TRP A 534 0.26 11.69 1.68
CA TRP A 534 0.27 13.04 1.10
C TRP A 534 0.20 14.10 2.19
N ASP A 535 1.20 14.98 2.19
CA ASP A 535 1.27 16.18 3.01
C ASP A 535 0.84 17.39 2.18
N ALA A 536 -0.44 17.76 2.32
CA ALA A 536 -1.04 18.83 1.54
C ALA A 536 -0.46 20.22 1.86
N PRO A 537 -0.27 20.64 3.13
CA PRO A 537 0.34 21.94 3.45
C PRO A 537 1.71 22.17 2.82
N ASN A 538 2.57 21.15 2.75
CA ASN A 538 3.91 21.29 2.18
C ASN A 538 4.03 20.78 0.74
N ASN A 539 2.92 20.34 0.11
CA ASN A 539 2.89 19.76 -1.24
C ASN A 539 3.91 18.62 -1.41
N CYS A 540 3.96 17.72 -0.43
CA CYS A 540 4.95 16.64 -0.35
C CYS A 540 4.30 15.26 -0.38
N LEU A 541 4.91 14.33 -1.11
CA LEU A 541 4.61 12.90 -0.99
C LEU A 541 5.69 12.24 -0.13
N TYR A 542 5.27 11.44 0.84
CA TYR A 542 6.14 10.56 1.61
C TYR A 542 5.90 9.10 1.18
N ALA A 543 6.97 8.35 1.01
CA ALA A 543 6.95 6.93 0.70
C ALA A 543 7.82 6.17 1.70
N ALA A 544 7.25 5.17 2.38
CA ALA A 544 8.00 4.21 3.16
C ALA A 544 8.33 3.04 2.23
N THR A 545 9.62 2.74 2.07
CA THR A 545 10.10 1.80 1.07
C THR A 545 10.98 0.73 1.70
N GLU A 546 10.78 -0.51 1.25
CA GLU A 546 11.49 -1.69 1.72
C GLU A 546 12.53 -2.12 0.68
N CYS A 547 13.74 -2.43 1.14
CA CYS A 547 14.81 -2.97 0.31
C CYS A 547 14.67 -4.49 0.37
N GLU A 548 14.18 -5.09 -0.72
CA GLU A 548 14.02 -6.54 -0.78
C GLU A 548 15.38 -7.28 -0.78
N TYR A 549 16.46 -6.56 -1.10
CA TYR A 549 17.84 -7.08 -1.18
C TYR A 549 18.61 -6.93 0.14
N MET A 550 17.90 -6.73 1.24
CA MET A 550 18.45 -6.66 2.59
C MET A 550 17.79 -7.73 3.47
N ASP A 551 18.58 -8.49 4.20
CA ASP A 551 18.06 -9.51 5.10
C ASP A 551 17.56 -8.90 6.43
N ARG A 552 17.02 -9.75 7.31
CA ARG A 552 16.48 -9.30 8.60
C ARG A 552 17.56 -8.92 9.63
N LEU A 553 18.83 -9.13 9.32
CA LEU A 553 19.98 -8.69 10.12
C LEU A 553 20.58 -7.39 9.59
N GLY A 554 20.06 -6.86 8.47
CA GLY A 554 20.53 -5.64 7.83
C GLY A 554 21.64 -5.86 6.80
N TYR A 555 22.00 -7.11 6.48
CA TYR A 555 23.03 -7.40 5.48
C TYR A 555 22.44 -7.40 4.08
N ASN A 556 23.16 -6.80 3.14
CA ASN A 556 22.77 -6.81 1.74
C ASN A 556 23.12 -8.14 1.05
N TYR A 557 22.31 -8.55 0.07
CA TYR A 557 22.57 -9.74 -0.72
C TYR A 557 22.15 -9.55 -2.18
N ASP A 558 22.64 -10.42 -3.07
CA ASP A 558 22.35 -10.36 -4.50
C ASP A 558 22.73 -9.02 -5.18
N TYR A 559 23.66 -8.26 -4.62
CA TYR A 559 24.26 -7.09 -5.27
C TYR A 559 25.40 -7.45 -6.22
N ARG A 560 25.62 -6.58 -7.21
CA ARG A 560 26.78 -6.54 -8.09
C ARG A 560 27.26 -5.10 -8.18
N TYR A 561 28.46 -4.85 -8.69
CA TYR A 561 28.86 -3.47 -9.00
C TYR A 561 27.94 -2.86 -10.07
N ALA A 562 27.64 -1.57 -9.90
CA ALA A 562 26.74 -0.82 -10.78
C ALA A 562 27.43 -0.46 -12.10
N LYS A 563 26.71 -0.59 -13.23
CA LYS A 563 27.20 -0.12 -14.53
C LYS A 563 26.81 1.34 -14.71
N ILE A 564 27.72 2.25 -14.37
CA ILE A 564 27.44 3.69 -14.38
C ILE A 564 27.11 4.18 -15.81
N PRO A 565 25.93 4.81 -16.02
CA PRO A 565 25.58 5.34 -17.35
C PRO A 565 26.58 6.39 -17.86
N LYS A 566 26.88 6.38 -19.17
CA LYS A 566 27.92 7.23 -19.80
C LYS A 566 27.75 8.72 -19.52
N ASN A 567 26.51 9.22 -19.53
CA ASN A 567 26.20 10.62 -19.23
C ASN A 567 26.46 11.02 -17.77
N GLN A 568 26.62 10.04 -16.88
CA GLN A 568 26.94 10.19 -15.47
C GLN A 568 28.39 9.84 -15.14
N ASN A 569 29.16 9.28 -16.10
CA ASN A 569 30.59 9.01 -16.01
C ASN A 569 31.38 9.57 -17.23
N PRO A 570 31.55 10.91 -17.34
CA PRO A 570 32.19 11.54 -18.49
C PRO A 570 33.72 11.29 -18.64
N GLY A 571 34.32 10.40 -17.83
CA GLY A 571 35.73 10.02 -17.88
C GLY A 571 36.01 8.53 -18.11
N GLY A 572 34.97 7.69 -18.28
CA GLY A 572 35.13 6.26 -18.53
C GLY A 572 35.66 5.97 -19.95
N ASN A 573 36.64 5.07 -20.07
CA ASN A 573 37.37 4.79 -21.31
C ASN A 573 36.47 4.08 -22.35
N GLU A 574 36.54 4.46 -23.63
CA GLU A 574 35.54 4.10 -24.66
C GLU A 574 35.76 2.75 -25.38
N ASP A 575 36.89 2.06 -25.17
CA ASP A 575 37.39 1.00 -26.08
C ASP A 575 37.63 -0.39 -25.45
N MET A 576 37.16 -0.67 -24.22
CA MET A 576 37.35 -1.99 -23.61
C MET A 576 36.11 -2.86 -23.86
N GLU A 577 36.28 -3.96 -24.62
CA GLU A 577 35.26 -4.99 -24.81
C GLU A 577 34.78 -5.57 -23.47
N GLU A 578 33.65 -6.28 -23.49
CA GLU A 578 32.88 -6.82 -22.34
C GLU A 578 33.66 -7.71 -21.34
N ASP A 579 34.97 -7.87 -21.51
CA ASP A 579 35.86 -8.67 -20.68
C ASP A 579 37.07 -7.81 -20.24
N GLU A 580 36.97 -7.11 -19.10
CA GLU A 580 38.04 -6.94 -18.08
C GLU A 580 37.64 -5.90 -17.02
N ASP A 581 37.64 -6.37 -15.77
CA ASP A 581 37.21 -5.75 -14.52
C ASP A 581 38.04 -4.53 -14.04
N GLU A 582 38.35 -3.52 -14.87
CA GLU A 582 39.31 -2.47 -14.45
C GLU A 582 38.84 -1.00 -14.40
N ASP A 583 37.59 -0.66 -14.75
CA ASP A 583 37.07 0.72 -14.61
C ASP A 583 35.67 0.79 -13.95
N VAL A 584 35.38 -0.16 -13.06
CA VAL A 584 34.14 -0.12 -12.26
C VAL A 584 34.40 0.77 -11.05
N ASP A 585 33.56 1.79 -10.84
CA ASP A 585 33.53 2.51 -9.57
C ASP A 585 33.08 1.53 -8.49
N TYR A 586 34.05 0.86 -7.84
CA TYR A 586 33.84 -0.19 -6.84
C TYR A 586 33.07 0.31 -5.61
N GLU A 587 32.75 1.60 -5.53
CA GLU A 587 31.98 2.18 -4.43
C GLU A 587 30.46 2.02 -4.60
N ARG A 588 29.94 1.85 -5.84
CA ARG A 588 28.49 1.76 -6.08
C ARG A 588 28.04 0.38 -6.53
N CYS A 589 27.04 -0.15 -5.83
CA CYS A 589 26.42 -1.43 -6.14
C CYS A 589 25.01 -1.25 -6.74
N TRP A 590 24.53 -2.29 -7.42
CA TRP A 590 23.19 -2.40 -7.99
C TRP A 590 22.64 -3.82 -7.76
N PRO A 591 21.36 -3.98 -7.38
CA PRO A 591 20.79 -5.30 -7.20
C PRO A 591 20.75 -6.10 -8.51
N LYS A 592 21.16 -7.37 -8.48
CA LYS A 592 21.19 -8.25 -9.67
C LYS A 592 19.82 -8.45 -10.30
N LYS A 593 18.76 -8.41 -9.50
CA LYS A 593 17.38 -8.66 -9.93
C LYS A 593 16.48 -7.42 -9.91
N ALA A 594 17.06 -6.22 -9.71
CA ALA A 594 16.34 -4.96 -9.75
C ALA A 594 15.38 -4.90 -10.95
N TRP A 595 14.19 -4.34 -10.73
CA TRP A 595 13.21 -4.17 -11.79
C TRP A 595 13.77 -3.26 -12.89
N HIS A 596 14.42 -2.19 -12.44
CA HIS A 596 15.02 -1.18 -13.28
C HIS A 596 16.49 -1.48 -13.58
N LYS A 597 16.90 -1.09 -14.79
CA LYS A 597 18.31 -0.95 -15.14
C LYS A 597 18.85 0.40 -14.65
N GLU A 598 20.16 0.50 -14.48
CA GLU A 598 20.90 1.71 -14.09
C GLU A 598 20.58 2.98 -14.91
N ASP A 599 20.20 2.83 -16.18
CA ASP A 599 19.87 3.91 -17.11
C ASP A 599 18.35 4.10 -17.31
N TYR A 600 17.53 3.42 -16.51
CA TYR A 600 16.08 3.51 -16.61
C TYR A 600 15.53 4.88 -16.21
N PHE A 601 16.14 5.50 -15.20
CA PHE A 601 15.94 6.89 -14.81
C PHE A 601 17.14 7.74 -15.23
N GLY A 602 16.97 9.06 -15.26
CA GLY A 602 18.02 10.00 -15.65
C GLY A 602 19.08 10.26 -14.57
N TYR A 603 18.96 9.61 -13.41
CA TYR A 603 19.90 9.66 -12.30
C TYR A 603 20.02 8.27 -11.69
N LEU A 604 21.26 7.79 -11.55
CA LEU A 604 21.55 6.49 -10.95
C LEU A 604 21.33 6.55 -9.44
N PHE A 605 20.32 5.84 -8.95
CA PHE A 605 19.95 5.81 -7.54
C PHE A 605 19.51 4.41 -7.14
N ASP A 606 20.21 3.88 -6.15
CA ASP A 606 19.85 2.71 -5.37
C ASP A 606 19.81 3.14 -3.90
N ALA A 607 18.77 2.75 -3.17
CA ALA A 607 18.61 3.11 -1.76
C ALA A 607 19.48 2.25 -0.85
N GLY A 608 19.76 0.98 -1.23
CA GLY A 608 20.56 0.04 -0.46
C GLY A 608 19.92 -0.48 0.84
N GLU A 609 18.97 0.25 1.41
CA GLU A 609 18.37 -0.01 2.72
C GLU A 609 16.89 0.43 2.78
N HIS A 610 16.21 0.13 3.88
CA HIS A 610 14.85 0.62 4.13
C HIS A 610 14.85 2.14 4.31
N CYS A 611 13.94 2.84 3.63
CA CYS A 611 13.95 4.31 3.60
C CYS A 611 12.56 4.94 3.68
N ILE A 612 12.48 6.11 4.29
CA ILE A 612 11.42 7.07 4.02
C ILE A 612 11.92 8.06 2.97
N ILE A 613 11.29 8.07 1.79
CA ILE A 613 11.58 9.00 0.71
C ILE A 613 10.54 10.12 0.72
N ARG A 614 11.01 11.36 0.63
CA ARG A 614 10.20 12.57 0.56
C ARG A 614 10.38 13.23 -0.82
N TYR A 615 9.27 13.39 -1.54
CA TYR A 615 9.19 14.12 -2.81
C TYR A 615 8.52 15.48 -2.56
N ALA A 616 9.32 16.55 -2.53
CA ALA A 616 8.84 17.90 -2.28
C ALA A 616 8.56 18.65 -3.58
N PHE A 617 7.30 18.66 -4.02
CA PHE A 617 6.89 19.28 -5.28
C PHE A 617 6.78 20.80 -5.13
N LYS A 618 7.45 21.53 -6.01
CA LYS A 618 7.49 23.00 -5.99
C LYS A 618 7.74 23.57 -7.37
N GLU A 619 7.49 24.86 -7.55
CA GLU A 619 7.65 25.49 -8.88
C GLU A 619 9.11 25.52 -9.36
N ASP A 620 10.02 25.75 -8.42
CA ASP A 620 11.46 25.95 -8.63
C ASP A 620 12.30 24.97 -7.79
N PRO A 621 12.27 23.66 -8.09
CA PRO A 621 13.07 22.69 -7.37
C PRO A 621 14.56 22.84 -7.73
N LYS A 622 15.42 22.58 -6.76
CA LYS A 622 16.85 22.36 -7.02
C LYS A 622 17.06 20.91 -7.47
N LEU A 623 17.29 20.68 -8.76
CA LEU A 623 17.50 19.34 -9.31
C LEU A 623 18.73 18.60 -8.74
N SER A 624 19.65 19.32 -8.09
CA SER A 624 20.79 18.74 -7.36
C SER A 624 20.41 18.15 -6.00
N VAL A 625 19.18 18.41 -5.50
CA VAL A 625 18.68 17.81 -4.26
C VAL A 625 18.02 16.48 -4.63
N VAL A 626 18.84 15.45 -4.51
CA VAL A 626 18.52 14.05 -4.75
C VAL A 626 18.85 13.24 -3.49
N PRO A 627 18.25 12.06 -3.31
CA PRO A 627 18.59 11.15 -2.21
C PRO A 627 20.08 10.79 -2.23
N GLU A 628 20.60 10.47 -1.05
CA GLU A 628 21.92 9.86 -0.91
C GLU A 628 21.90 8.45 -1.53
N TYR A 629 23.02 8.05 -2.13
CA TYR A 629 23.18 6.71 -2.69
C TYR A 629 23.46 5.72 -1.55
N GLY A 630 22.77 4.56 -1.56
CA GLY A 630 22.91 3.55 -0.51
C GLY A 630 24.33 2.96 -0.42
N SER A 631 24.70 2.49 0.76
CA SER A 631 26.02 1.92 1.05
C SER A 631 26.09 0.38 0.87
N ALA A 632 25.24 -0.20 0.02
CA ALA A 632 25.21 -1.63 -0.20
C ALA A 632 26.52 -2.15 -0.82
N SER A 633 26.94 -3.37 -0.45
CA SER A 633 28.18 -3.99 -0.92
C SER A 633 27.96 -5.37 -1.55
N VAL A 634 28.92 -5.82 -2.37
CA VAL A 634 28.88 -7.14 -3.03
C VAL A 634 29.24 -8.29 -2.07
N ASP A 635 29.99 -7.99 -1.01
CA ASP A 635 30.60 -8.99 -0.11
C ASP A 635 29.87 -9.18 1.22
N ASP A 636 28.73 -8.52 1.43
CA ASP A 636 28.00 -8.56 2.71
C ASP A 636 27.25 -9.89 2.96
N SER A 637 27.34 -10.82 2.00
CA SER A 637 26.63 -12.09 2.06
C SER A 637 27.33 -13.10 2.99
N ARG A 638 27.14 -12.96 4.32
CA ARG A 638 27.35 -14.07 5.26
C ARG A 638 26.05 -14.88 5.37
N TRP A 639 25.84 -15.78 4.40
CA TRP A 639 24.77 -16.79 4.46
C TRP A 639 25.16 -17.98 5.35
#